data_AF-A0A7R7CLA0-F1
#
_entry.id   AF-A0A7R7CLA0-F1
#
_cell.length_a   1.000
_cell.length_b   1.000
_cell.length_c   1.000
_cell.angle_alpha   90.00
_cell.angle_beta   90.00
_cell.angle_gamma   90.00
#
_symmetry.space_group_name_H-M   'P 1'
#
loop_
_entity.id
_entity.type
_entity.pdbx_description
1 polymer ?
#
loop_
_entity_poly.entity_id
_entity_poly.type
_entity_poly.pdbx_seq_one_letter_code
_entity_poly.pdbx_strand_id
1 'polypeptide(L)'
;MVRGWIGWGHMTQDEQNPGRDEQVEAFANEVLAALQAIASNAERLRSQGGASTANVLANYNAVTDNRAFNAYSRVTEEVQISLAALIREPALVRVVAVDEDEKLGTYYICRETAHGVPGSPWKLAGRNTAIGRLATGKVGNEIDIRLPKGEQSYLILERAELAPSFKSQMWDAVGRKIHSQSYGPLNVDSLRAFLSAVGQAKDSDDPFEAELLQERLAEIVKDKTRRAFLTKMGLRDQPILDEFQDAVFRLPLNRRLLIIGPPGTGKTTTLIRRLGFMARPNEPEQEQDRQLIERAHFEGAVAHADSWLMFTPTDLLKDYLQEAFNRERIPAPDRNVSTWTNKRRELARNQFRILRASDGRGAFTQKDDEPFITAATLTDQIPWFEAFDLSQKAKFWGDLMSNADALAAHGDPEINRQIFVLGAAARKGHDGDDKDAMIDLVEASTRIRNRLEAVRDQTRELFEGAFRIEQRKDPSFAQQFAAFLDTLRQAEDDSDDVDDEDEDASATPQGRMQATQRAYVNNLRRQALGLYMKDRPRPASRAGQIAQWIADRRPDDAGLVETGKAVRLQRLLASFADPLRRYVNATPNRYRQFRREAASEGKWYVEDKINEREAGPAEIDLMLLASLSLPAALLEDRRVLNALNEPRWTIVASLRNQLRNQIAVDEATDFSPVQLALMGLLATRTIQSFFACGDFNQRITKWGAKGSDDMQWAFPDIDVRRISITYRHSQQLGHLASEIIRVCSGEVTAAASPENMDNTGYAPVFGTELASIDALGQWLAERIGEIEKLSRPLPTVAVLVNDERHVVPVADSLRNALQDYNLHVESCINGKHAGNDNDVRVFDVQHIKGLEFESVFFVNVDELAELKPDLFDKFLYVGATRAATFLGMTCSGRALPERIESLAPLFGKDWDIDTARTG
;
A
#
# COMPACT_ATOMS: atom_id res chain seq x y z
N MET A 1 8.82 -11.84 51.64
CA MET A 1 9.41 -11.06 52.76
C MET A 1 10.90 -11.00 52.49
N VAL A 2 11.40 -9.97 51.80
CA VAL A 2 11.94 -8.75 52.40
C VAL A 2 11.44 -7.53 51.62
N ARG A 3 10.62 -6.68 52.26
CA ARG A 3 10.25 -5.35 51.76
C ARG A 3 11.09 -4.35 52.56
N GLY A 4 12.07 -3.73 51.93
CA GLY A 4 12.84 -2.62 52.49
C GLY A 4 12.47 -1.33 51.75
N TRP A 5 11.79 -0.43 52.45
CA TRP A 5 11.51 0.94 52.01
C TRP A 5 12.82 1.70 51.76
N ILE A 6 12.94 2.37 50.61
CA ILE A 6 13.88 3.48 50.41
C ILE A 6 13.05 4.68 49.95
N GLY A 7 13.15 5.75 50.72
CA GLY A 7 12.36 6.97 50.57
C GLY A 7 12.77 7.80 49.36
N TRP A 8 11.77 8.41 48.73
CA TRP A 8 11.94 9.44 47.71
C TRP A 8 12.40 10.73 48.37
N GLY A 9 13.70 11.02 48.28
CA GLY A 9 14.28 12.34 48.56
C GLY A 9 14.64 13.01 47.25
N HIS A 10 14.09 14.19 46.99
CA HIS A 10 14.58 15.10 45.95
C HIS A 10 16.06 15.43 46.22
N MET A 11 16.97 14.86 45.42
CA MET A 11 18.38 15.26 45.38
C MET A 11 18.54 16.42 44.40
N THR A 12 19.08 17.51 44.91
CA THR A 12 19.61 18.65 44.16
C THR A 12 20.77 18.22 43.27
N GLN A 13 20.71 18.59 41.98
CA GLN A 13 21.80 18.48 41.01
C GLN A 13 22.95 19.41 41.44
N ASP A 14 24.13 18.86 41.74
CA ASP A 14 25.47 19.48 41.62
C ASP A 14 26.58 18.83 42.48
N GLU A 15 26.46 17.54 42.84
CA GLU A 15 27.61 16.76 43.32
C GLU A 15 27.97 15.70 42.28
N GLN A 16 29.11 15.88 41.58
CA GLN A 16 29.74 14.84 40.77
C GLN A 16 30.08 13.66 41.68
N ASN A 17 29.30 12.59 41.58
CA ASN A 17 29.49 11.36 42.34
C ASN A 17 30.75 10.64 41.81
N PRO A 18 31.86 10.51 42.58
CA PRO A 18 33.12 9.95 42.08
C PRO A 18 33.02 8.49 41.59
N GLY A 19 31.97 7.75 41.97
CA GLY A 19 31.68 6.41 41.44
C GLY A 19 31.06 6.40 40.04
N ARG A 20 30.57 7.55 39.53
CA ARG A 20 29.93 7.65 38.21
C ARG A 20 30.95 7.50 37.08
N ASP A 21 32.09 8.18 37.17
CA ASP A 21 33.10 8.18 36.11
C ASP A 21 33.80 6.83 35.97
N GLU A 22 34.07 6.14 37.08
CA GLU A 22 34.62 4.77 37.08
C GLU A 22 33.66 3.76 36.41
N GLN A 23 32.34 3.92 36.62
CA GLN A 23 31.33 3.06 36.00
C GLN A 23 31.19 3.33 34.50
N VAL A 24 31.27 4.60 34.08
CA VAL A 24 31.25 4.98 32.65
C VAL A 24 32.54 4.54 31.95
N GLU A 25 33.68 4.59 32.63
CA GLU A 25 34.97 4.08 32.13
C GLU A 25 34.94 2.56 31.93
N ALA A 26 34.40 1.80 32.88
CA ALA A 26 34.21 0.36 32.75
C ALA A 26 33.29 0.02 31.56
N PHE A 27 32.17 0.74 31.42
CA PHE A 27 31.25 0.62 30.30
C PHE A 27 31.94 0.89 28.96
N ALA A 28 32.68 2.00 28.84
CA ALA A 28 33.35 2.39 27.61
C ALA A 28 34.39 1.36 27.17
N ASN A 29 35.20 0.85 28.10
CA ASN A 29 36.18 -0.20 27.83
C ASN A 29 35.52 -1.50 27.35
N GLU A 30 34.45 -1.94 28.01
CA GLU A 30 33.71 -3.16 27.65
C GLU A 30 33.11 -3.04 26.23
N VAL A 31 32.45 -1.93 25.92
CA VAL A 31 31.81 -1.70 24.62
C VAL A 31 32.84 -1.73 23.50
N LEU A 32 33.96 -1.02 23.63
CA LEU A 32 34.99 -0.98 22.59
C LEU A 32 35.64 -2.35 22.37
N ALA A 33 35.85 -3.13 23.44
CA ALA A 33 36.33 -4.50 23.34
C ALA A 33 35.33 -5.42 22.63
N ALA A 34 34.04 -5.29 22.95
CA ALA A 34 32.97 -6.06 22.33
C ALA A 34 32.84 -5.75 20.83
N LEU A 35 32.85 -4.47 20.43
CA LEU A 35 32.81 -4.05 19.02
C LEU A 35 33.98 -4.65 18.22
N GLN A 36 35.19 -4.58 18.76
CA GLN A 36 36.38 -5.17 18.13
C GLN A 36 36.26 -6.70 17.98
N ALA A 37 35.83 -7.39 19.03
CA ALA A 37 35.70 -8.84 19.02
C ALA A 37 34.65 -9.34 18.02
N ILE A 38 33.50 -8.65 17.94
CA ILE A 38 32.43 -8.98 17.00
C ILE A 38 32.91 -8.76 15.56
N ALA A 39 33.52 -7.62 15.26
CA ALA A 39 34.02 -7.29 13.93
C ALA A 39 35.09 -8.30 13.46
N SER A 40 36.10 -8.57 14.28
CA SER A 40 37.18 -9.52 13.96
C SER A 40 36.67 -10.95 13.78
N ASN A 41 35.67 -11.38 14.58
CA ASN A 41 35.05 -12.69 14.38
C ASN A 41 34.30 -12.76 13.03
N ALA A 42 33.60 -11.69 12.66
CA ALA A 42 32.89 -11.61 11.38
C ALA A 42 33.86 -11.64 10.18
N GLU A 43 34.98 -10.91 10.25
CA GLU A 43 36.05 -10.96 9.24
C GLU A 43 36.62 -12.38 9.08
N ARG A 44 36.90 -13.04 10.21
CA ARG A 44 37.40 -14.42 10.23
C ARG A 44 36.41 -15.38 9.56
N LEU A 45 35.14 -15.35 9.94
CA LEU A 45 34.10 -16.21 9.36
C LEU A 45 33.91 -15.94 7.87
N ARG A 46 33.98 -14.68 7.45
CA ARG A 46 33.88 -14.29 6.03
C ARG A 46 35.03 -14.85 5.20
N SER A 47 36.25 -14.80 5.74
CA SER A 47 37.46 -15.35 5.10
C SER A 47 37.42 -16.88 4.99
N GLN A 48 36.87 -17.57 5.99
CA GLN A 48 36.77 -19.04 6.03
C GLN A 48 35.64 -19.56 5.13
N GLY A 49 34.51 -18.84 5.05
CA GLY A 49 33.35 -19.24 4.24
C GLY A 49 33.62 -19.29 2.74
N GLY A 50 34.55 -18.47 2.23
CA GLY A 50 34.95 -18.48 0.81
C GLY A 50 35.70 -19.74 0.36
N ALA A 51 36.33 -20.48 1.29
CA ALA A 51 37.04 -21.73 0.98
C ALA A 51 36.12 -22.95 0.94
N SER A 52 35.01 -22.93 1.71
CA SER A 52 34.04 -24.03 1.79
C SER A 52 33.07 -24.07 0.61
N THR A 53 32.75 -22.92 0.00
CA THR A 53 31.77 -22.82 -1.10
C THR A 53 32.28 -23.48 -2.38
N ALA A 54 33.58 -23.37 -2.66
CA ALA A 54 34.21 -24.00 -3.83
C ALA A 54 34.16 -25.54 -3.79
N ASN A 55 34.26 -26.15 -2.60
CA ASN A 55 34.23 -27.60 -2.44
C ASN A 55 32.81 -28.20 -2.47
N VAL A 56 31.78 -27.43 -2.07
CA VAL A 56 30.38 -27.90 -2.12
C VAL A 56 29.82 -27.78 -3.54
N LEU A 57 30.20 -26.75 -4.29
CA LEU A 57 29.81 -26.56 -5.70
C LEU A 57 30.37 -27.65 -6.63
N ALA A 58 31.48 -28.30 -6.26
CA ALA A 58 32.10 -29.37 -7.03
C ALA A 58 31.37 -30.74 -6.92
N ASN A 59 30.46 -30.92 -5.94
CA ASN A 59 29.87 -32.22 -5.59
C ASN A 59 28.38 -32.39 -5.91
N TYR A 60 27.71 -31.42 -6.56
CA TYR A 60 26.28 -31.52 -6.90
C TYR A 60 26.05 -31.84 -8.38
N ASN A 61 25.38 -32.97 -8.66
CA ASN A 61 24.94 -33.36 -10.01
C ASN A 61 23.67 -32.60 -10.43
N ALA A 62 23.70 -32.04 -11.64
CA ALA A 62 22.83 -30.93 -12.09
C ALA A 62 21.41 -31.26 -12.58
N VAL A 63 20.84 -32.44 -12.31
CA VAL A 63 19.61 -32.86 -13.04
C VAL A 63 18.34 -33.03 -12.17
N THR A 64 18.43 -33.02 -10.83
CA THR A 64 17.23 -33.21 -9.96
C THR A 64 17.01 -32.16 -8.86
N ASP A 65 17.97 -31.27 -8.56
CA ASP A 65 17.96 -30.49 -7.30
C ASP A 65 18.04 -28.95 -7.44
N ASN A 66 17.42 -28.37 -8.47
CA ASN A 66 17.42 -26.91 -8.68
C ASN A 66 16.85 -26.10 -7.49
N ARG A 67 15.93 -26.66 -6.69
CA ARG A 67 15.37 -25.98 -5.50
C ARG A 67 16.33 -25.97 -4.32
N ALA A 68 16.99 -27.10 -4.04
CA ALA A 68 17.97 -27.21 -2.97
C ALA A 68 19.21 -26.36 -3.26
N PHE A 69 19.65 -26.34 -4.53
CA PHE A 69 20.74 -25.48 -4.99
C PHE A 69 20.41 -23.99 -4.81
N ASN A 70 19.24 -23.53 -5.27
CA ASN A 70 18.82 -22.13 -5.12
C ASN A 70 18.64 -21.73 -3.64
N ALA A 71 18.14 -22.63 -2.80
CA ALA A 71 18.03 -22.40 -1.36
C ALA A 71 19.42 -22.26 -0.71
N TYR A 72 20.37 -23.13 -1.06
CA TYR A 72 21.74 -23.09 -0.55
C TYR A 72 22.49 -21.82 -0.99
N SER A 73 22.38 -21.44 -2.27
CA SER A 73 22.98 -20.21 -2.78
C SER A 73 22.44 -18.97 -2.06
N ARG A 74 21.13 -18.90 -1.82
CA ARG A 74 20.50 -17.79 -1.07
C ARG A 74 20.98 -17.72 0.38
N VAL A 75 21.00 -18.84 1.10
CA VAL A 75 21.50 -18.89 2.49
C VAL A 75 22.96 -18.43 2.56
N THR A 76 23.77 -18.84 1.59
CA THR A 76 25.19 -18.45 1.53
C THR A 76 25.36 -16.94 1.28
N GLU A 77 24.58 -16.37 0.37
CA GLU A 77 24.57 -14.94 0.08
C GLU A 77 24.15 -14.11 1.31
N GLU A 78 23.15 -14.57 2.05
CA GLU A 78 22.65 -13.91 3.26
C GLU A 78 23.66 -13.91 4.41
N VAL A 79 24.36 -15.02 4.60
CA VAL A 79 25.45 -15.10 5.58
C VAL A 79 26.56 -14.12 5.20
N GLN A 80 26.91 -14.01 3.91
CA GLN A 80 27.92 -13.05 3.46
C GLN A 80 27.47 -11.59 3.69
N ILE A 81 26.21 -11.26 3.43
CA ILE A 81 25.63 -9.93 3.70
C ILE A 81 25.65 -9.63 5.20
N SER A 82 25.22 -10.58 6.04
CA SER A 82 25.19 -10.42 7.49
C SER A 82 26.59 -10.22 8.08
N LEU A 83 27.58 -11.00 7.63
CA LEU A 83 28.97 -10.85 8.05
C LEU A 83 29.55 -9.50 7.59
N ALA A 84 29.28 -9.07 6.35
CA ALA A 84 29.71 -7.76 5.87
C ALA A 84 29.10 -6.60 6.67
N ALA A 85 27.87 -6.76 7.16
CA ALA A 85 27.22 -5.80 8.04
C ALA A 85 27.93 -5.70 9.40
N LEU A 86 28.19 -6.84 10.05
CA LEU A 86 28.86 -6.90 11.37
C LEU A 86 30.27 -6.32 11.36
N ILE A 87 30.97 -6.37 10.22
CA ILE A 87 32.29 -5.75 10.04
C ILE A 87 32.20 -4.22 10.07
N ARG A 88 31.10 -3.64 9.55
CA ARG A 88 30.90 -2.19 9.47
C ARG A 88 30.17 -1.60 10.68
N GLU A 89 29.22 -2.36 11.23
CA GLU A 89 28.35 -1.95 12.33
C GLU A 89 28.14 -3.17 13.26
N PRO A 90 29.06 -3.40 14.23
CA PRO A 90 29.10 -4.66 14.98
C PRO A 90 27.93 -4.81 15.96
N ALA A 91 27.51 -3.72 16.61
CA ALA A 91 26.38 -3.69 17.54
C ALA A 91 25.75 -2.29 17.60
N LEU A 92 24.44 -2.27 17.82
CA LEU A 92 23.58 -1.08 17.92
C LEU A 92 23.16 -0.79 19.36
N VAL A 93 23.01 -1.82 20.20
CA VAL A 93 22.53 -1.68 21.57
C VAL A 93 23.31 -2.61 22.47
N ARG A 94 23.64 -2.12 23.67
CA ARG A 94 24.04 -2.94 24.80
C ARG A 94 22.92 -2.96 25.82
N VAL A 95 22.55 -4.15 26.29
CA VAL A 95 21.57 -4.35 27.36
C VAL A 95 22.17 -5.27 28.42
N VAL A 96 22.07 -4.86 29.68
CA VAL A 96 22.36 -5.73 30.83
C VAL A 96 21.04 -6.11 31.45
N ALA A 97 20.78 -7.41 31.51
CA ALA A 97 19.54 -7.95 32.07
C ALA A 97 19.84 -9.13 32.99
N VAL A 98 18.99 -9.30 34.01
CA VAL A 98 19.00 -10.46 34.89
C VAL A 98 17.80 -11.34 34.56
N ASP A 99 18.00 -12.66 34.51
CA ASP A 99 16.91 -13.61 34.33
C ASP A 99 16.27 -14.07 35.64
N GLU A 100 15.22 -14.90 35.54
CA GLU A 100 14.52 -15.51 36.68
C GLU A 100 15.43 -16.32 37.62
N ASP A 101 16.55 -16.84 37.12
CA ASP A 101 17.55 -17.58 37.91
C ASP A 101 18.57 -16.64 38.58
N GLU A 102 18.29 -15.33 38.62
CA GLU A 102 19.18 -14.25 39.11
C GLU A 102 20.53 -14.17 38.35
N LYS A 103 20.60 -14.71 37.13
CA LYS A 103 21.84 -14.72 36.36
C LYS A 103 21.97 -13.46 35.51
N LEU A 104 22.99 -12.67 35.81
CA LEU A 104 23.34 -11.49 35.03
C LEU A 104 23.88 -11.87 33.64
N GLY A 105 23.38 -11.19 32.60
CA GLY A 105 23.88 -11.33 31.24
C GLY A 105 23.98 -9.99 30.51
N THR A 106 25.07 -9.80 29.77
CA THR A 106 25.25 -8.68 28.84
C THR A 106 24.93 -9.13 27.42
N TYR A 107 24.02 -8.40 26.77
CA TYR A 107 23.52 -8.67 25.43
C TYR A 107 23.84 -7.49 24.51
N TYR A 108 24.54 -7.77 23.41
CA TYR A 108 24.72 -6.86 22.30
C TYR A 108 23.74 -7.20 21.19
N ILE A 109 23.06 -6.19 20.65
CA ILE A 109 22.06 -6.37 19.60
C ILE A 109 22.58 -5.78 18.29
N CYS A 110 22.58 -6.57 17.22
CA CYS A 110 23.00 -6.16 15.89
C CYS A 110 21.81 -6.08 14.92
N ARG A 111 22.01 -5.40 13.77
CA ARG A 111 20.96 -5.17 12.77
C ARG A 111 20.48 -6.46 12.09
N GLU A 112 21.40 -7.40 11.88
CA GLU A 112 21.20 -8.61 11.08
C GLU A 112 21.27 -9.88 11.94
N THR A 113 21.40 -11.05 11.29
CA THR A 113 21.63 -12.32 11.97
C THR A 113 22.90 -12.27 12.81
N ALA A 114 22.77 -12.57 14.10
CA ALA A 114 23.92 -12.69 14.98
C ALA A 114 24.70 -13.98 14.71
N HIS A 115 26.03 -13.85 14.68
CA HIS A 115 26.93 -14.99 14.72
C HIS A 115 27.66 -14.96 16.07
N GLY A 116 27.45 -16.00 16.89
CA GLY A 116 28.04 -16.08 18.22
C GLY A 116 29.56 -15.84 18.19
N VAL A 117 30.07 -15.10 19.17
CA VAL A 117 31.51 -14.84 19.36
C VAL A 117 32.04 -15.85 20.38
N PRO A 118 32.77 -16.89 19.96
CA PRO A 118 33.19 -17.96 20.87
C PRO A 118 34.08 -17.42 22.00
N GLY A 119 33.81 -17.83 23.23
CA GLY A 119 34.62 -17.47 24.40
C GLY A 119 34.43 -16.03 24.91
N SER A 120 33.51 -15.26 24.33
CA SER A 120 33.16 -13.93 24.87
C SER A 120 32.26 -14.02 26.10
N PRO A 121 32.40 -13.11 27.08
CA PRO A 121 31.53 -13.06 28.26
C PRO A 121 30.16 -12.41 27.97
N TRP A 122 29.98 -11.81 26.79
CA TRP A 122 28.73 -11.21 26.32
C TRP A 122 28.08 -12.04 25.22
N LYS A 123 26.77 -11.86 25.03
CA LYS A 123 25.98 -12.54 24.00
C LYS A 123 25.67 -11.57 22.86
N LEU A 124 25.65 -12.04 21.62
CA LEU A 124 25.23 -11.28 20.44
C LEU A 124 23.91 -11.83 19.90
N ALA A 125 22.93 -10.96 19.67
CA ALA A 125 21.63 -11.33 19.11
C ALA A 125 21.23 -10.35 17.99
N GLY A 126 20.49 -10.84 17.01
CA GLY A 126 19.93 -9.98 15.97
C GLY A 126 18.67 -9.27 16.46
N ARG A 127 18.41 -8.05 16.00
CA ARG A 127 17.21 -7.27 16.38
C ARG A 127 15.89 -8.02 16.11
N ASN A 128 15.88 -8.87 15.09
CA ASN A 128 14.71 -9.66 14.68
C ASN A 128 14.49 -10.92 15.55
N THR A 129 15.42 -11.28 16.43
CA THR A 129 15.28 -12.48 17.28
C THR A 129 14.35 -12.23 18.47
N ALA A 130 13.94 -13.29 19.17
CA ALA A 130 13.20 -13.17 20.44
C ALA A 130 13.99 -12.35 21.49
N ILE A 131 15.30 -12.63 21.64
CA ILE A 131 16.22 -11.89 22.54
C ILE A 131 16.39 -10.42 22.10
N GLY A 132 16.24 -10.14 20.80
CA GLY A 132 16.28 -8.77 20.26
C GLY A 132 15.29 -7.82 20.93
N ARG A 133 14.19 -8.33 21.50
CA ARG A 133 13.16 -7.56 22.22
C ARG A 133 13.74 -6.73 23.38
N LEU A 134 14.79 -7.23 24.03
CA LEU A 134 15.49 -6.53 25.12
C LEU A 134 15.99 -5.14 24.71
N ALA A 135 16.28 -4.92 23.42
CA ALA A 135 16.75 -3.63 22.90
C ALA A 135 15.74 -2.48 23.11
N THR A 136 14.46 -2.81 23.25
CA THR A 136 13.35 -1.85 23.25
C THR A 136 12.84 -1.53 24.66
N GLY A 137 13.19 -2.35 25.64
CA GLY A 137 12.74 -2.17 27.02
C GLY A 137 13.40 -1.00 27.73
N LYS A 138 12.66 -0.41 28.67
CA LYS A 138 13.20 0.60 29.59
C LYS A 138 13.91 -0.07 30.76
N VAL A 139 14.90 0.62 31.31
CA VAL A 139 15.57 0.19 32.54
C VAL A 139 14.54 0.11 33.67
N GLY A 140 14.54 -0.99 34.41
CA GLY A 140 13.54 -1.31 35.44
C GLY A 140 12.33 -2.11 34.95
N ASN A 141 12.17 -2.31 33.63
CA ASN A 141 11.09 -3.15 33.10
C ASN A 141 11.48 -4.63 33.10
N GLU A 142 10.49 -5.48 33.36
CA GLU A 142 10.55 -6.93 33.09
C GLU A 142 9.99 -7.23 31.70
N ILE A 143 10.65 -8.12 30.96
CA ILE A 143 10.25 -8.56 29.62
C ILE A 143 10.21 -10.08 29.55
N ASP A 144 9.06 -10.61 29.17
CA ASP A 144 8.87 -12.03 28.92
C ASP A 144 9.27 -12.37 27.47
N ILE A 145 10.11 -13.41 27.32
CA ILE A 145 10.63 -13.86 26.03
C ILE A 145 10.42 -15.37 25.91
N ARG A 146 9.86 -15.81 24.78
CA ARG A 146 9.65 -17.24 24.53
C ARG A 146 10.84 -17.82 23.77
N LEU A 147 11.63 -18.61 24.48
CA LEU A 147 12.79 -19.32 23.95
C LEU A 147 12.42 -20.78 23.59
N PRO A 148 13.26 -21.51 22.84
CA PRO A 148 13.03 -22.93 22.54
C PRO A 148 12.86 -23.82 23.80
N LYS A 149 13.37 -23.36 24.95
CA LYS A 149 13.31 -24.09 26.23
C LYS A 149 12.07 -23.74 27.08
N GLY A 150 11.28 -22.74 26.69
CA GLY A 150 10.17 -22.21 27.48
C GLY A 150 10.12 -20.68 27.48
N GLU A 151 9.13 -20.13 28.17
CA GLU A 151 9.03 -18.70 28.44
C GLU A 151 9.96 -18.33 29.61
N GLN A 152 10.65 -17.20 29.51
CA GLN A 152 11.62 -16.73 30.49
C GLN A 152 11.55 -15.20 30.60
N SER A 153 11.48 -14.69 31.83
CA SER A 153 11.42 -13.26 32.14
C SER A 153 12.82 -12.66 32.33
N TYR A 154 13.00 -11.41 31.88
CA TYR A 154 14.24 -10.66 31.99
C TYR A 154 13.99 -9.25 32.55
N LEU A 155 14.64 -8.90 33.66
CA LEU A 155 14.64 -7.53 34.22
C LEU A 155 15.81 -6.73 33.66
N ILE A 156 15.53 -5.58 33.04
CA ILE A 156 16.56 -4.71 32.45
C ILE A 156 17.19 -3.80 33.51
N LEU A 157 18.52 -3.89 33.65
CA LEU A 157 19.30 -3.10 34.61
C LEU A 157 20.04 -1.94 33.94
N GLU A 158 20.55 -2.15 32.72
CA GLU A 158 21.24 -1.11 31.95
C GLU A 158 20.90 -1.21 30.47
N ARG A 159 20.87 -0.06 29.78
CA ARG A 159 20.65 0.04 28.33
C ARG A 159 21.48 1.17 27.75
N ALA A 160 22.12 0.94 26.61
CA ALA A 160 22.85 1.95 25.86
C ALA A 160 22.65 1.79 24.36
N GLU A 161 22.29 2.88 23.67
CA GLU A 161 22.26 2.95 22.20
C GLU A 161 23.66 3.34 21.70
N LEU A 162 24.16 2.64 20.69
CA LEU A 162 25.53 2.75 20.20
C LEU A 162 25.53 3.13 18.73
N ALA A 163 26.35 4.13 18.36
CA ALA A 163 26.68 4.43 16.97
C ALA A 163 28.17 4.13 16.75
N PRO A 164 28.54 2.90 16.34
CA PRO A 164 29.93 2.50 16.18
C PRO A 164 30.56 3.19 14.95
N SER A 165 31.84 3.54 15.07
CA SER A 165 32.64 4.05 13.95
C SER A 165 34.04 3.49 14.00
N PHE A 166 34.58 3.14 12.84
CA PHE A 166 35.95 2.63 12.73
C PHE A 166 36.83 3.69 12.08
N LYS A 167 37.75 4.27 12.84
CA LYS A 167 38.69 5.31 12.38
C LYS A 167 40.08 5.00 12.90
N SER A 168 41.11 5.27 12.09
CA SER A 168 42.51 5.10 12.49
C SER A 168 42.84 3.70 13.04
N GLN A 169 42.27 2.64 12.43
CA GLN A 169 42.44 1.24 12.84
C GLN A 169 41.92 0.90 14.26
N MET A 170 41.05 1.74 14.83
CA MET A 170 40.43 1.50 16.12
C MET A 170 38.93 1.76 16.07
N TRP A 171 38.17 0.99 16.86
CA TRP A 171 36.75 1.27 17.09
C TRP A 171 36.56 2.45 18.02
N ASP A 172 35.58 3.27 17.71
CA ASP A 172 35.00 4.24 18.63
C ASP A 172 33.47 4.09 18.55
N ALA A 173 32.75 4.65 19.51
CA ALA A 173 31.30 4.73 19.42
C ALA A 173 30.78 6.01 20.08
N VAL A 174 29.71 6.54 19.52
CA VAL A 174 28.87 7.51 20.23
C VAL A 174 27.90 6.71 21.11
N GLY A 175 27.91 6.97 22.41
CA GLY A 175 27.00 6.36 23.37
C GLY A 175 25.78 7.25 23.61
N ARG A 176 24.62 6.89 23.07
CA ARG A 176 23.38 7.65 23.18
C ARG A 176 22.43 6.99 24.17
N LYS A 177 21.68 7.81 24.92
CA LYS A 177 20.66 7.35 25.88
C LYS A 177 21.16 6.22 26.79
N ILE A 178 22.38 6.36 27.31
CA ILE A 178 22.94 5.40 28.25
C ILE A 178 22.15 5.57 29.54
N HIS A 179 21.45 4.55 29.97
CA HIS A 179 20.66 4.55 31.19
C HIS A 179 21.05 3.35 32.02
N SER A 180 21.45 3.60 33.26
CA SER A 180 21.69 2.58 34.28
C SER A 180 20.90 2.95 35.53
N GLN A 181 20.41 1.95 36.26
CA GLN A 181 19.80 2.20 37.58
C GLN A 181 20.79 2.88 38.55
N SER A 182 22.10 2.69 38.34
CA SER A 182 23.15 3.14 39.26
C SER A 182 23.49 4.63 39.13
N TYR A 183 23.44 5.20 37.91
CA TYR A 183 23.92 6.56 37.64
C TYR A 183 23.02 7.42 36.76
N GLY A 184 21.82 6.94 36.41
CA GLY A 184 20.83 7.71 35.63
C GLY A 184 21.18 7.84 34.14
N PRO A 185 20.44 8.68 33.39
CA PRO A 185 20.63 8.87 31.96
C PRO A 185 21.87 9.74 31.64
N LEU A 186 22.65 9.35 30.62
CA LEU A 186 23.77 10.13 30.09
C LEU A 186 23.97 9.91 28.59
N ASN A 187 24.68 10.82 27.93
CA ASN A 187 25.18 10.67 26.57
C ASN A 187 26.69 10.91 26.53
N VAL A 188 27.40 10.19 25.66
CA VAL A 188 28.84 10.34 25.44
C VAL A 188 29.10 10.49 23.95
N ASP A 189 29.66 11.64 23.54
CA ASP A 189 29.92 11.94 22.13
C ASP A 189 30.98 11.02 21.50
N SER A 190 31.97 10.57 22.27
CA SER A 190 32.97 9.58 21.86
C SER A 190 33.48 8.81 23.08
N LEU A 191 33.26 7.49 23.11
CA LEU A 191 33.75 6.63 24.19
C LEU A 191 35.28 6.65 24.26
N ARG A 192 35.96 6.74 23.11
CA ARG A 192 37.42 6.79 23.07
C ARG A 192 37.98 8.14 23.54
N ALA A 193 37.34 9.25 23.17
CA ALA A 193 37.73 10.58 23.66
C ALA A 193 37.52 10.71 25.16
N PHE A 194 36.41 10.15 25.67
CA PHE A 194 36.14 10.06 27.10
C PHE A 194 37.25 9.30 27.84
N LEU A 195 37.59 8.08 27.41
CA LEU A 195 38.67 7.29 28.02
C LEU A 195 40.02 8.00 27.99
N SER A 196 40.33 8.70 26.89
CA SER A 196 41.56 9.50 26.78
C SER A 196 41.58 10.67 27.77
N ALA A 197 40.47 11.37 27.94
CA ALA A 197 40.38 12.51 28.84
C ALA A 197 40.41 12.07 30.32
N VAL A 198 39.73 10.97 30.68
CA VAL A 198 39.79 10.38 32.02
C VAL A 198 41.20 9.91 32.36
N GLY A 199 41.88 9.23 31.43
CA GLY A 199 43.27 8.80 31.63
C GLY A 199 44.22 9.98 31.86
N GLN A 200 44.10 11.03 31.02
CA GLN A 200 44.91 12.25 31.16
C GLN A 200 44.63 12.99 32.47
N ALA A 201 43.38 13.02 32.93
CA ALA A 201 43.01 13.66 34.19
C ALA A 201 43.56 12.89 35.41
N LYS A 202 43.61 11.55 35.36
CA LYS A 202 44.19 10.71 36.42
C LYS A 202 45.72 10.80 36.49
N ASP A 203 46.37 11.03 35.35
CA ASP A 203 47.83 11.11 35.23
C ASP A 203 48.37 12.55 35.37
N SER A 204 47.51 13.57 35.49
CA SER A 204 47.93 14.97 35.60
C SER A 204 48.22 15.37 37.05
N ASP A 205 49.46 15.78 37.32
CA ASP A 205 49.87 16.39 38.59
C ASP A 205 49.59 17.91 38.65
N ASP A 206 49.14 18.54 37.55
CA ASP A 206 48.86 19.99 37.45
C ASP A 206 47.35 20.29 37.64
N PRO A 207 46.96 21.08 38.66
CA PRO A 207 45.57 21.46 38.92
C PRO A 207 44.87 22.20 37.77
N PHE A 208 45.59 23.00 36.98
CA PHE A 208 44.99 23.79 35.90
C PHE A 208 44.66 22.94 34.66
N GLU A 209 45.55 22.01 34.32
CA GLU A 209 45.30 21.01 33.27
C GLU A 209 44.17 20.05 33.67
N ALA A 210 44.08 19.69 34.96
CA ALA A 210 42.98 18.87 35.48
C ALA A 210 41.62 19.57 35.34
N GLU A 211 41.54 20.88 35.62
CA GLU A 211 40.32 21.68 35.48
C GLU A 211 39.89 21.80 34.00
N LEU A 212 40.83 22.05 33.08
CA LEU A 212 40.55 22.10 31.63
C LEU A 212 40.08 20.73 31.08
N LEU A 213 40.66 19.63 31.59
CA LEU A 213 40.24 18.27 31.23
C LEU A 213 38.86 17.93 31.81
N GLN A 214 38.50 18.45 32.99
CA GLN A 214 37.16 18.33 33.55
C GLN A 214 36.12 19.11 32.72
N GLU A 215 36.43 20.33 32.27
CA GLU A 215 35.56 21.06 31.34
C GLU A 215 35.37 20.29 30.03
N ARG A 216 36.46 19.72 29.49
CA ARG A 216 36.40 18.87 28.28
C ARG A 216 35.58 17.59 28.51
N LEU A 217 35.64 16.99 29.68
CA LEU A 217 34.81 15.83 30.04
C LEU A 217 33.32 16.22 30.11
N ALA A 218 33.00 17.40 30.65
CA ALA A 218 31.64 17.95 30.67
C ALA A 218 31.12 18.28 29.25
N GLU A 219 32.00 18.64 28.31
CA GLU A 219 31.61 18.78 26.89
C GLU A 219 31.35 17.43 26.20
N ILE A 220 32.06 16.38 26.59
CA ILE A 220 31.93 15.03 26.03
C ILE A 220 30.70 14.30 26.61
N VAL A 221 30.42 14.49 27.90
CA VAL A 221 29.29 13.89 28.62
C VAL A 221 28.13 14.87 28.70
N LYS A 222 27.07 14.62 27.94
CA LYS A 222 25.90 15.51 27.84
C LYS A 222 24.66 14.90 28.47
N ASP A 223 23.95 15.69 29.26
CA ASP A 223 22.67 15.27 29.87
C ASP A 223 21.53 15.14 28.83
N LYS A 224 21.59 15.85 27.69
CA LYS A 224 20.59 15.78 26.62
C LYS A 224 21.20 15.50 25.25
N THR A 225 20.50 14.73 24.42
CA THR A 225 20.92 14.43 23.04
C THR A 225 20.57 15.61 22.12
N ARG A 226 21.55 16.16 21.41
CA ARG A 226 21.31 17.13 20.30
C ARG A 226 20.81 16.41 19.05
N ARG A 227 19.85 17.02 18.37
CA ARG A 227 19.25 16.51 17.15
C ARG A 227 20.14 16.78 15.94
N ALA A 228 20.33 15.78 15.07
CA ALA A 228 21.03 15.96 13.79
C ALA A 228 20.07 16.51 12.71
N PHE A 229 20.54 17.49 11.94
CA PHE A 229 19.84 18.02 10.76
C PHE A 229 19.80 17.00 9.62
N LEU A 230 18.70 16.95 8.86
CA LEU A 230 18.59 16.17 7.62
C LEU A 230 19.38 16.86 6.49
N THR A 231 20.44 16.21 6.04
CA THR A 231 21.25 16.64 4.89
C THR A 231 20.95 15.84 3.62
N LYS A 232 20.05 14.86 3.68
CA LYS A 232 19.65 14.01 2.55
C LYS A 232 18.16 13.75 2.55
N MET A 233 17.60 13.55 1.37
CA MET A 233 16.21 13.16 1.21
C MET A 233 16.04 11.69 1.63
N GLY A 234 15.06 11.37 2.47
CA GLY A 234 14.82 10.00 2.92
C GLY A 234 14.35 9.86 4.36
N LEU A 235 13.77 8.70 4.69
CA LEU A 235 13.32 8.39 6.04
C LEU A 235 14.53 8.38 6.99
N ARG A 236 14.35 8.96 8.18
CA ARG A 236 15.35 8.93 9.24
C ARG A 236 15.66 7.48 9.64
N ASP A 237 16.94 7.12 9.68
CA ASP A 237 17.35 5.83 10.24
C ASP A 237 17.15 5.86 11.76
N GLN A 238 16.13 5.16 12.24
CA GLN A 238 15.93 4.88 13.66
C GLN A 238 16.31 3.42 13.91
N PRO A 239 17.57 3.08 14.21
CA PRO A 239 18.03 1.69 14.22
C PRO A 239 17.27 0.78 15.19
N ILE A 240 16.62 1.35 16.20
CA ILE A 240 15.88 0.65 17.25
C ILE A 240 14.44 1.17 17.27
N LEU A 241 13.48 0.24 17.35
CA LEU A 241 12.06 0.54 17.51
C LEU A 241 11.75 0.88 18.97
N ASP A 242 10.76 1.72 19.20
CA ASP A 242 10.19 1.87 20.55
C ASP A 242 9.32 0.66 20.93
N GLU A 243 8.90 0.59 22.19
CA GLU A 243 8.11 -0.52 22.74
C GLU A 243 6.79 -0.74 21.97
N PHE A 244 6.12 0.34 21.56
CA PHE A 244 4.89 0.24 20.78
C PHE A 244 5.17 -0.36 19.40
N GLN A 245 6.20 0.17 18.73
CA GLN A 245 6.58 -0.27 17.40
C GLN A 245 7.07 -1.72 17.39
N ASP A 246 7.80 -2.17 18.42
CA ASP A 246 8.20 -3.59 18.58
C ASP A 246 6.99 -4.49 18.82
N ALA A 247 6.02 -4.05 19.64
CA ALA A 247 4.79 -4.81 19.84
C ALA A 247 4.01 -5.02 18.53
N VAL A 248 3.97 -4.01 17.65
CA VAL A 248 3.38 -4.13 16.31
C VAL A 248 4.22 -5.02 15.40
N PHE A 249 5.54 -4.86 15.44
CA PHE A 249 6.50 -5.65 14.66
C PHE A 249 6.35 -7.16 14.92
N ARG A 250 6.06 -7.56 16.17
CA ARG A 250 5.93 -8.97 16.60
C ARG A 250 4.53 -9.57 16.51
N LEU A 251 3.51 -8.82 16.05
CA LEU A 251 2.15 -9.37 15.91
C LEU A 251 2.13 -10.56 14.92
N PRO A 252 1.29 -11.58 15.13
CA PRO A 252 1.14 -12.69 14.18
C PRO A 252 0.78 -12.25 12.76
N LEU A 253 1.05 -13.10 11.76
CA LEU A 253 0.74 -12.79 10.35
C LEU A 253 -0.75 -12.58 10.11
N ASN A 254 -1.61 -13.35 10.77
CA ASN A 254 -3.05 -13.39 10.55
C ASN A 254 -3.84 -12.26 11.23
N ARG A 255 -3.34 -11.04 11.11
CA ARG A 255 -3.92 -9.85 11.74
C ARG A 255 -4.24 -8.79 10.70
N ARG A 256 -5.27 -8.00 11.02
CA ARG A 256 -5.60 -6.74 10.36
C ARG A 256 -5.35 -5.60 11.33
N LEU A 257 -4.47 -4.67 10.97
CA LEU A 257 -4.07 -3.56 11.85
C LEU A 257 -4.06 -2.25 11.08
N LEU A 258 -4.58 -1.20 11.72
CA LEU A 258 -4.44 0.18 11.31
C LEU A 258 -3.64 0.97 12.36
N ILE A 259 -2.50 1.51 11.95
CA ILE A 259 -1.66 2.38 12.78
C ILE A 259 -1.97 3.84 12.46
N ILE A 260 -2.56 4.56 13.41
CA ILE A 260 -2.87 5.99 13.29
C ILE A 260 -1.91 6.81 14.14
N GLY A 261 -1.44 7.94 13.63
CA GLY A 261 -0.66 8.88 14.44
C GLY A 261 -0.13 10.05 13.65
N PRO A 262 0.31 11.13 14.31
CA PRO A 262 0.84 12.32 13.65
C PRO A 262 2.09 12.00 12.80
N PRO A 263 2.51 12.90 11.91
CA PRO A 263 3.73 12.72 11.12
C PRO A 263 4.95 12.61 12.05
N GLY A 264 5.93 11.79 11.65
CA GLY A 264 7.15 11.61 12.43
C GLY A 264 7.11 10.58 13.57
N THR A 265 6.01 9.85 13.70
CA THR A 265 5.83 8.75 14.67
C THR A 265 6.42 7.41 14.22
N GLY A 266 7.04 7.36 13.04
CA GLY A 266 7.70 6.15 12.50
C GLY A 266 6.76 5.09 11.91
N LYS A 267 5.48 5.40 11.67
CA LYS A 267 4.46 4.45 11.16
C LYS A 267 4.89 3.68 9.90
N THR A 268 5.34 4.39 8.88
CA THR A 268 5.80 3.81 7.61
C THR A 268 7.03 2.92 7.82
N THR A 269 7.98 3.35 8.65
CA THR A 269 9.14 2.53 9.05
C THR A 269 8.70 1.25 9.76
N THR A 270 7.70 1.32 10.64
CA THR A 270 7.13 0.14 11.31
C THR A 270 6.54 -0.84 10.30
N LEU A 271 5.79 -0.36 9.31
CA LEU A 271 5.24 -1.21 8.23
C LEU A 271 6.34 -1.90 7.41
N ILE A 272 7.33 -1.13 6.95
CA ILE A 272 8.45 -1.65 6.13
C ILE A 272 9.22 -2.74 6.88
N ARG A 273 9.61 -2.45 8.14
CA ARG A 273 10.35 -3.41 8.96
C ARG A 273 9.54 -4.67 9.23
N ARG A 274 8.25 -4.52 9.53
CA ARG A 274 7.35 -5.66 9.73
C ARG A 274 7.28 -6.55 8.49
N LEU A 275 7.12 -5.97 7.29
CA LEU A 275 7.12 -6.73 6.04
C LEU A 275 8.42 -7.52 5.86
N GLY A 276 9.58 -6.87 6.08
CA GLY A 276 10.88 -7.53 6.00
C GLY A 276 11.05 -8.67 6.99
N PHE A 277 10.60 -8.47 8.23
CA PHE A 277 10.65 -9.49 9.29
C PHE A 277 9.75 -10.69 8.98
N MET A 278 8.53 -10.41 8.57
CA MET A 278 7.54 -11.43 8.28
C MET A 278 7.74 -12.15 6.95
N ALA A 279 8.60 -11.64 6.07
CA ALA A 279 8.99 -12.36 4.87
C ALA A 279 9.71 -13.69 5.19
N ARG A 280 10.27 -13.85 6.41
CA ARG A 280 11.15 -14.97 6.78
C ARG A 280 10.94 -15.41 8.24
N PRO A 281 9.83 -16.09 8.54
CA PRO A 281 9.55 -16.55 9.89
C PRO A 281 10.49 -17.70 10.29
N ASN A 282 11.46 -17.39 11.13
CA ASN A 282 12.53 -18.31 11.55
C ASN A 282 12.56 -18.55 13.06
N GLU A 283 11.75 -17.84 13.84
CA GLU A 283 11.74 -17.92 15.31
C GLU A 283 10.69 -18.91 15.84
N PRO A 284 10.91 -19.52 17.03
CA PRO A 284 9.93 -20.41 17.67
C PRO A 284 8.56 -19.75 17.93
N GLU A 285 8.56 -18.44 18.18
CA GLU A 285 7.35 -17.63 18.39
C GLU A 285 6.45 -17.61 17.14
N GLN A 286 6.99 -17.91 15.95
CA GLN A 286 6.32 -17.83 14.66
C GLN A 286 5.88 -19.22 14.13
N GLU A 287 5.87 -20.27 14.95
CA GLU A 287 5.48 -21.61 14.52
C GLU A 287 4.05 -21.65 13.92
N GLN A 288 3.11 -20.91 14.52
CA GLN A 288 1.76 -20.79 13.98
C GLN A 288 1.74 -20.11 12.61
N ASP A 289 2.58 -19.09 12.42
CA ASP A 289 2.72 -18.38 11.14
C ASP A 289 3.26 -19.31 10.06
N ARG A 290 4.25 -20.17 10.37
CA ARG A 290 4.78 -21.18 9.44
C ARG A 290 3.68 -22.15 8.98
N GLN A 291 2.87 -22.66 9.91
CA GLN A 291 1.76 -23.56 9.57
C GLN A 291 0.70 -22.87 8.68
N LEU A 292 0.44 -21.57 8.91
CA LEU A 292 -0.45 -20.80 8.06
C LEU A 292 0.10 -20.63 6.64
N ILE A 293 1.41 -20.37 6.51
CA ILE A 293 2.09 -20.23 5.23
C ILE A 293 2.05 -21.56 4.44
N GLU A 294 2.30 -22.68 5.10
CA GLU A 294 2.22 -24.01 4.48
C GLU A 294 0.81 -24.32 3.98
N ARG A 295 -0.22 -23.99 4.77
CA ARG A 295 -1.63 -24.14 4.36
C ARG A 295 -2.03 -23.20 3.22
N ALA A 296 -1.41 -22.03 3.15
CA ALA A 296 -1.66 -21.04 2.09
C ALA A 296 -0.96 -21.41 0.76
N HIS A 297 0.13 -22.19 0.83
CA HIS A 297 0.93 -22.54 -0.33
C HIS A 297 0.18 -23.43 -1.32
N PHE A 298 0.41 -23.22 -2.62
CA PHE A 298 -0.10 -24.05 -3.71
C PHE A 298 0.87 -24.08 -4.88
N GLU A 299 0.67 -25.02 -5.81
CA GLU A 299 1.52 -25.12 -7.00
C GLU A 299 1.41 -23.86 -7.86
N GLY A 300 2.55 -23.22 -8.15
CA GLY A 300 2.61 -21.95 -8.88
C GLY A 300 2.41 -20.70 -8.02
N ALA A 301 2.20 -20.85 -6.72
CA ALA A 301 2.15 -19.70 -5.79
C ALA A 301 3.50 -18.97 -5.74
N VAL A 302 3.44 -17.66 -5.54
CA VAL A 302 4.64 -16.86 -5.23
C VAL A 302 5.20 -17.33 -3.89
N ALA A 303 6.52 -17.51 -3.82
CA ALA A 303 7.21 -17.87 -2.58
C ALA A 303 6.88 -16.86 -1.48
N HIS A 304 6.71 -17.31 -0.23
CA HIS A 304 6.24 -16.45 0.86
C HIS A 304 7.05 -15.17 1.04
N ALA A 305 8.38 -15.26 0.96
CA ALA A 305 9.29 -14.11 1.07
C ALA A 305 9.02 -13.01 0.03
N ASP A 306 8.49 -13.39 -1.13
CA ASP A 306 8.15 -12.48 -2.23
C ASP A 306 6.63 -12.19 -2.31
N SER A 307 5.82 -12.89 -1.50
CA SER A 307 4.35 -12.86 -1.52
C SER A 307 3.80 -11.74 -0.64
N TRP A 308 4.14 -10.51 -0.98
CA TRP A 308 3.63 -9.30 -0.34
C TRP A 308 3.39 -8.19 -1.36
N LEU A 309 2.48 -7.27 -1.04
CA LEU A 309 2.23 -6.04 -1.80
C LEU A 309 2.11 -4.86 -0.84
N MET A 310 2.69 -3.73 -1.21
CA MET A 310 2.55 -2.46 -0.50
C MET A 310 1.93 -1.43 -1.44
N PHE A 311 0.83 -0.82 -1.00
CA PHE A 311 0.16 0.26 -1.71
C PHE A 311 0.57 1.63 -1.17
N THR A 312 0.72 2.58 -2.08
CA THR A 312 1.05 3.98 -1.80
C THR A 312 0.23 4.90 -2.71
N PRO A 313 -0.19 6.09 -2.25
CA PRO A 313 -1.09 6.96 -3.01
C PRO A 313 -0.45 7.54 -4.29
N THR A 314 0.86 7.79 -4.30
CA THR A 314 1.55 8.47 -5.40
C THR A 314 2.77 7.70 -5.89
N ASP A 315 3.11 7.84 -7.18
CA ASP A 315 4.33 7.26 -7.74
C ASP A 315 5.58 7.90 -7.11
N LEU A 316 5.48 9.16 -6.66
CA LEU A 316 6.57 9.84 -5.97
C LEU A 316 6.94 9.17 -4.64
N LEU A 317 5.92 8.84 -3.85
CA LEU A 317 6.12 8.13 -2.58
C LEU A 317 6.55 6.69 -2.83
N LYS A 318 6.17 6.08 -3.96
CA LYS A 318 6.69 4.76 -4.35
C LYS A 318 8.22 4.76 -4.46
N ASP A 319 8.80 5.72 -5.19
CA ASP A 319 10.26 5.80 -5.37
C ASP A 319 10.98 6.00 -4.03
N TYR A 320 10.41 6.84 -3.17
CA TYR A 320 10.92 7.08 -1.82
C TYR A 320 10.86 5.83 -0.92
N LEU A 321 9.76 5.09 -0.97
CA LEU A 321 9.62 3.84 -0.23
C LEU A 321 10.63 2.79 -0.71
N GLN A 322 10.89 2.70 -2.01
CA GLN A 322 11.89 1.79 -2.55
C GLN A 322 13.29 2.09 -2.00
N GLU A 323 13.66 3.37 -1.87
CA GLU A 323 14.91 3.75 -1.22
C GLU A 323 14.92 3.34 0.27
N ALA A 324 13.81 3.50 0.98
CA ALA A 324 13.69 3.08 2.37
C ALA A 324 13.83 1.55 2.55
N PHE A 325 13.22 0.77 1.66
CA PHE A 325 13.42 -0.69 1.62
C PHE A 325 14.89 -1.06 1.39
N ASN A 326 15.57 -0.37 0.46
CA ASN A 326 16.99 -0.58 0.19
C ASN A 326 17.87 -0.23 1.40
N ARG A 327 17.56 0.85 2.12
CA ARG A 327 18.25 1.25 3.37
C ARG A 327 18.08 0.20 4.48
N GLU A 328 16.88 -0.36 4.61
CA GLU A 328 16.59 -1.48 5.52
C GLU A 328 17.07 -2.84 4.98
N ARG A 329 17.66 -2.87 3.77
CA ARG A 329 18.18 -4.06 3.07
C ARG A 329 17.13 -5.15 2.86
N ILE A 330 15.87 -4.75 2.73
CA ILE A 330 14.77 -5.64 2.41
C ILE A 330 14.59 -5.64 0.89
N PRO A 331 14.70 -6.80 0.20
CA PRO A 331 14.49 -6.86 -1.24
C PRO A 331 13.08 -6.41 -1.61
N ALA A 332 12.95 -5.27 -2.27
CA ALA A 332 11.67 -4.70 -2.71
C ALA A 332 11.65 -4.56 -4.24
N PRO A 333 11.34 -5.64 -4.98
CA PRO A 333 11.22 -5.54 -6.42
C PRO A 333 10.09 -4.57 -6.80
N ASP A 334 10.25 -3.83 -7.90
CA ASP A 334 9.29 -2.81 -8.38
C ASP A 334 7.83 -3.27 -8.46
N ARG A 335 7.61 -4.58 -8.61
CA ARG A 335 6.29 -5.20 -8.67
C ARG A 335 5.56 -5.30 -7.33
N ASN A 336 6.29 -5.18 -6.21
CA ASN A 336 5.74 -5.36 -4.86
C ASN A 336 5.29 -4.02 -4.24
N VAL A 337 5.81 -2.88 -4.70
CA VAL A 337 5.35 -1.53 -4.29
C VAL A 337 4.62 -0.89 -5.47
N SER A 338 3.33 -0.58 -5.31
CA SER A 338 2.50 -0.10 -6.42
C SER A 338 1.48 0.94 -5.99
N THR A 339 1.08 1.80 -6.92
CA THR A 339 -0.06 2.70 -6.75
C THR A 339 -1.36 1.96 -7.06
N TRP A 340 -2.44 2.35 -6.38
CA TRP A 340 -3.77 1.76 -6.65
C TRP A 340 -4.21 1.99 -8.10
N THR A 341 -3.93 3.18 -8.67
CA THR A 341 -4.27 3.50 -10.07
C THR A 341 -3.71 2.49 -11.06
N ASN A 342 -2.45 2.10 -10.89
CA ASN A 342 -1.81 1.10 -11.74
C ASN A 342 -2.43 -0.29 -11.52
N LYS A 343 -2.67 -0.68 -10.26
CA LYS A 343 -3.28 -1.98 -9.95
C LYS A 343 -4.73 -2.10 -10.43
N ARG A 344 -5.53 -1.03 -10.30
CA ARG A 344 -6.89 -0.94 -10.83
C ARG A 344 -6.90 -1.19 -12.33
N ARG A 345 -6.05 -0.49 -13.09
CA ARG A 345 -5.97 -0.66 -14.55
C ARG A 345 -5.61 -2.10 -14.92
N GLU A 346 -4.64 -2.71 -14.24
CA GLU A 346 -4.26 -4.11 -14.43
C GLU A 346 -5.45 -5.06 -14.21
N LEU A 347 -6.14 -4.96 -13.07
CA LEU A 347 -7.27 -5.83 -12.72
C LEU A 347 -8.47 -5.61 -13.65
N ALA A 348 -8.89 -4.36 -13.84
CA ALA A 348 -10.08 -4.01 -14.59
C ALA A 348 -9.95 -4.30 -16.09
N ARG A 349 -8.77 -4.09 -16.67
CA ARG A 349 -8.50 -4.35 -18.10
C ARG A 349 -8.18 -5.81 -18.37
N ASN A 350 -7.24 -6.40 -17.63
CA ASN A 350 -6.65 -7.68 -18.03
C ASN A 350 -7.40 -8.89 -17.46
N GLN A 351 -8.11 -8.75 -16.33
CA GLN A 351 -8.72 -9.90 -15.64
C GLN A 351 -10.24 -9.85 -15.64
N PHE A 352 -10.84 -8.70 -15.34
CA PHE A 352 -12.30 -8.58 -15.13
C PHE A 352 -13.07 -7.97 -16.30
N ARG A 353 -12.38 -7.59 -17.39
CA ARG A 353 -12.99 -7.07 -18.63
C ARG A 353 -13.96 -5.90 -18.41
N ILE A 354 -13.68 -5.06 -17.42
CA ILE A 354 -14.45 -3.83 -17.16
C ILE A 354 -14.00 -2.77 -18.16
N LEU A 355 -12.68 -2.62 -18.33
CA LEU A 355 -12.08 -1.66 -19.25
C LEU A 355 -11.87 -2.24 -20.64
N ARG A 356 -12.08 -1.40 -21.66
CA ARG A 356 -11.82 -1.74 -23.06
C ARG A 356 -10.35 -2.11 -23.28
N ALA A 357 -10.13 -3.24 -23.93
CA ALA A 357 -8.84 -3.71 -24.43
C ALA A 357 -8.79 -3.60 -25.96
N SER A 358 -7.59 -3.72 -26.53
CA SER A 358 -7.36 -3.60 -27.97
C SER A 358 -7.99 -4.75 -28.78
N ASP A 359 -8.39 -5.84 -28.14
CA ASP A 359 -9.13 -6.96 -28.74
C ASP A 359 -10.65 -6.71 -28.81
N GLY A 360 -11.10 -5.47 -28.58
CA GLY A 360 -12.51 -5.07 -28.62
C GLY A 360 -13.31 -5.48 -27.38
N ARG A 361 -12.72 -6.21 -26.43
CA ARG A 361 -13.40 -6.65 -25.21
C ARG A 361 -13.41 -5.55 -24.14
N GLY A 362 -14.46 -5.51 -23.33
CA GLY A 362 -14.61 -4.60 -22.20
C GLY A 362 -15.63 -3.49 -22.44
N ALA A 363 -16.27 -3.03 -21.37
CA ALA A 363 -17.46 -2.19 -21.47
C ALA A 363 -17.15 -0.68 -21.50
N PHE A 364 -16.12 -0.24 -20.76
CA PHE A 364 -15.88 1.17 -20.50
C PHE A 364 -14.49 1.66 -20.92
N THR A 365 -14.42 2.94 -21.28
CA THR A 365 -13.19 3.72 -21.38
C THR A 365 -13.05 4.58 -20.13
N GLN A 366 -11.88 4.53 -19.47
CA GLN A 366 -11.63 5.33 -18.27
C GLN A 366 -11.43 6.81 -18.63
N LYS A 367 -12.09 7.71 -17.88
CA LYS A 367 -11.85 9.16 -17.88
C LYS A 367 -11.35 9.58 -16.50
N ASP A 368 -10.17 10.18 -16.43
CA ASP A 368 -9.52 10.46 -15.14
C ASP A 368 -10.19 11.62 -14.36
N ASP A 369 -10.88 12.55 -15.03
CA ASP A 369 -11.44 13.78 -14.42
C ASP A 369 -12.80 13.61 -13.71
N GLU A 370 -13.33 12.38 -13.58
CA GLU A 370 -14.61 12.03 -12.93
C GLU A 370 -15.78 13.01 -13.12
N PRO A 371 -16.08 13.52 -14.33
CA PRO A 371 -17.05 14.60 -14.51
C PRO A 371 -18.51 14.19 -14.27
N PHE A 372 -18.76 12.89 -14.05
CA PHE A 372 -20.08 12.27 -14.03
C PHE A 372 -20.68 12.13 -12.63
N ILE A 373 -19.86 12.28 -11.58
CA ILE A 373 -20.23 11.97 -10.20
C ILE A 373 -20.35 13.27 -9.40
N THR A 374 -21.33 13.33 -8.50
CA THR A 374 -21.48 14.46 -7.59
C THR A 374 -20.36 14.50 -6.54
N ALA A 375 -19.94 15.69 -6.13
CA ALA A 375 -18.88 15.85 -5.11
C ALA A 375 -19.21 15.13 -3.79
N ALA A 376 -20.49 15.10 -3.40
CA ALA A 376 -20.96 14.38 -2.22
C ALA A 376 -20.73 12.87 -2.32
N THR A 377 -20.95 12.28 -3.49
CA THR A 377 -20.74 10.83 -3.72
C THR A 377 -19.27 10.46 -3.73
N LEU A 378 -18.41 11.31 -4.30
CA LEU A 378 -16.97 11.08 -4.22
C LEU A 378 -16.48 11.13 -2.77
N THR A 379 -17.12 11.97 -1.96
CA THR A 379 -16.81 12.18 -0.54
C THR A 379 -17.36 11.08 0.35
N ASP A 380 -18.42 10.35 -0.07
CA ASP A 380 -19.01 9.23 0.65
C ASP A 380 -19.46 8.13 -0.33
N GLN A 381 -18.60 7.13 -0.50
CA GLN A 381 -18.76 6.07 -1.50
C GLN A 381 -19.49 4.83 -0.97
N ILE A 382 -19.62 4.67 0.35
CA ILE A 382 -20.15 3.45 0.98
C ILE A 382 -21.63 3.23 0.59
N PRO A 383 -22.54 4.20 0.79
CA PRO A 383 -23.95 4.01 0.44
C PRO A 383 -24.16 3.77 -1.05
N TRP A 384 -23.31 4.39 -1.89
CA TRP A 384 -23.33 4.21 -3.33
C TRP A 384 -22.95 2.78 -3.73
N PHE A 385 -21.89 2.24 -3.14
CA PHE A 385 -21.48 0.84 -3.37
C PHE A 385 -22.53 -0.15 -2.87
N GLU A 386 -23.05 0.02 -1.66
CA GLU A 386 -24.03 -0.90 -1.09
C GLU A 386 -25.33 -0.93 -1.92
N ALA A 387 -25.80 0.22 -2.39
CA ALA A 387 -26.96 0.30 -3.27
C ALA A 387 -26.71 -0.42 -4.61
N PHE A 388 -25.51 -0.26 -5.19
CA PHE A 388 -25.15 -0.95 -6.42
C PHE A 388 -25.02 -2.46 -6.22
N ASP A 389 -24.32 -2.92 -5.17
CA ASP A 389 -24.12 -4.34 -4.91
C ASP A 389 -25.44 -5.06 -4.62
N LEU A 390 -26.34 -4.42 -3.88
CA LEU A 390 -27.68 -4.94 -3.64
C LEU A 390 -28.48 -5.06 -4.95
N SER A 391 -28.51 -3.99 -5.75
CA SER A 391 -29.25 -3.97 -7.02
C SER A 391 -28.72 -5.01 -8.01
N GLN A 392 -27.40 -5.11 -8.17
CA GLN A 392 -26.80 -6.04 -9.13
C GLN A 392 -27.03 -7.52 -8.74
N LYS A 393 -26.98 -7.84 -7.44
CA LYS A 393 -27.29 -9.18 -6.92
C LYS A 393 -28.76 -9.53 -7.10
N ALA A 394 -29.65 -8.63 -6.69
CA ALA A 394 -31.10 -8.81 -6.86
C ALA A 394 -31.46 -9.07 -8.33
N LYS A 395 -30.87 -8.31 -9.26
CA LYS A 395 -31.08 -8.53 -10.69
C LYS A 395 -30.53 -9.87 -11.16
N PHE A 396 -29.31 -10.24 -10.79
CA PHE A 396 -28.71 -11.50 -11.20
C PHE A 396 -29.51 -12.72 -10.71
N TRP A 397 -29.84 -12.76 -9.42
CA TRP A 397 -30.59 -13.87 -8.84
C TRP A 397 -32.04 -13.90 -9.30
N GLY A 398 -32.69 -12.73 -9.42
CA GLY A 398 -34.05 -12.61 -9.97
C GLY A 398 -34.15 -13.12 -11.42
N ASP A 399 -33.18 -12.77 -12.27
CA ASP A 399 -33.11 -13.29 -13.65
C ASP A 399 -32.97 -14.82 -13.66
N LEU A 400 -32.15 -15.40 -12.78
CA LEU A 400 -32.01 -16.85 -12.67
C LEU A 400 -33.27 -17.53 -12.13
N MET A 401 -33.95 -16.94 -11.14
CA MET A 401 -35.23 -17.45 -10.63
C MET A 401 -36.28 -17.49 -11.75
N SER A 402 -36.44 -16.39 -12.48
CA SER A 402 -37.37 -16.31 -13.62
C SER A 402 -37.04 -17.33 -14.71
N ASN A 403 -35.74 -17.51 -15.03
CA ASN A 403 -35.30 -18.49 -16.02
C ASN A 403 -35.51 -19.94 -15.53
N ALA A 404 -35.39 -20.22 -14.23
CA ALA A 404 -35.67 -21.53 -13.66
C ALA A 404 -37.16 -21.87 -13.73
N ASP A 405 -38.04 -20.92 -13.42
CA ASP A 405 -39.50 -21.11 -13.54
C ASP A 405 -39.91 -21.31 -15.01
N ALA A 406 -39.29 -20.56 -15.93
CA ALA A 406 -39.50 -20.75 -17.37
C ALA A 406 -38.99 -22.12 -17.88
N LEU A 407 -37.87 -22.64 -17.34
CA LEU A 407 -37.40 -24.00 -17.63
C LEU A 407 -38.35 -25.07 -17.10
N ALA A 408 -38.86 -24.89 -15.89
CA ALA A 408 -39.83 -25.81 -15.29
C ALA A 408 -41.11 -25.88 -16.14
N ALA A 409 -41.59 -24.73 -16.64
CA ALA A 409 -42.74 -24.66 -17.54
C ALA A 409 -42.49 -25.30 -18.91
N HIS A 410 -41.24 -25.31 -19.40
CA HIS A 410 -40.87 -26.03 -20.62
C HIS A 410 -40.94 -27.56 -20.45
N GLY A 411 -40.72 -28.06 -19.23
CA GLY A 411 -40.93 -29.46 -18.87
C GLY A 411 -39.94 -30.45 -19.47
N ASP A 412 -38.65 -30.08 -19.59
CA ASP A 412 -37.61 -30.98 -20.11
C ASP A 412 -37.29 -32.12 -19.11
N PRO A 413 -37.71 -33.37 -19.38
CA PRO A 413 -37.61 -34.46 -18.41
C PRO A 413 -36.17 -34.84 -18.06
N GLU A 414 -35.21 -34.55 -18.95
CA GLU A 414 -33.80 -34.91 -18.77
C GLU A 414 -33.12 -34.12 -17.66
N ILE A 415 -33.64 -32.92 -17.36
CA ILE A 415 -33.06 -31.98 -16.39
C ILE A 415 -34.02 -31.51 -15.31
N ASN A 416 -35.24 -32.08 -15.21
CA ASN A 416 -36.24 -31.67 -14.22
C ASN A 416 -35.71 -31.63 -12.77
N ARG A 417 -34.89 -32.62 -12.37
CA ARG A 417 -34.26 -32.62 -11.04
C ARG A 417 -33.28 -31.46 -10.88
N GLN A 418 -32.50 -31.15 -11.91
CA GLN A 418 -31.55 -30.05 -11.92
C GLN A 418 -32.30 -28.71 -11.88
N ILE A 419 -33.39 -28.55 -12.62
CA ILE A 419 -34.22 -27.34 -12.61
C ILE A 419 -34.68 -27.02 -11.18
N PHE A 420 -35.14 -28.01 -10.42
CA PHE A 420 -35.50 -27.81 -9.02
C PHE A 420 -34.33 -27.30 -8.17
N VAL A 421 -33.16 -27.92 -8.30
CA VAL A 421 -31.93 -27.51 -7.59
C VAL A 421 -31.51 -26.10 -7.98
N LEU A 422 -31.52 -25.76 -9.28
CA LEU A 422 -31.18 -24.43 -9.79
C LEU A 422 -32.14 -23.37 -9.27
N GLY A 423 -33.45 -23.65 -9.26
CA GLY A 423 -34.45 -22.73 -8.71
C GLY A 423 -34.31 -22.55 -7.20
N ALA A 424 -33.97 -23.61 -6.45
CA ALA A 424 -33.69 -23.52 -5.03
C ALA A 424 -32.41 -22.70 -4.74
N ALA A 425 -31.33 -22.94 -5.49
CA ALA A 425 -30.09 -22.18 -5.39
C ALA A 425 -30.31 -20.70 -5.75
N ALA A 426 -31.07 -20.41 -6.81
CA ALA A 426 -31.36 -19.03 -7.19
C ALA A 426 -32.18 -18.27 -6.13
N ARG A 427 -33.16 -18.94 -5.50
CA ARG A 427 -33.90 -18.38 -4.35
C ARG A 427 -32.99 -18.16 -3.15
N LYS A 428 -32.15 -19.14 -2.81
CA LYS A 428 -31.18 -19.04 -1.72
C LYS A 428 -30.23 -17.84 -1.89
N GLY A 429 -29.75 -17.60 -3.12
CA GLY A 429 -28.92 -16.44 -3.45
C GLY A 429 -29.69 -15.13 -3.36
N HIS A 430 -30.94 -15.10 -3.84
CA HIS A 430 -31.82 -13.93 -3.72
C HIS A 430 -32.10 -13.56 -2.25
N ASP A 431 -32.19 -14.55 -1.35
CA ASP A 431 -32.40 -14.34 0.09
C ASP A 431 -31.11 -13.93 0.85
N GLY A 432 -29.97 -13.82 0.16
CA GLY A 432 -28.72 -13.25 0.67
C GLY A 432 -27.57 -14.24 0.90
N ASP A 433 -27.76 -15.54 0.72
CA ASP A 433 -26.68 -16.54 0.85
C ASP A 433 -26.01 -16.81 -0.52
N ASP A 434 -25.36 -15.77 -1.04
CA ASP A 434 -24.73 -15.75 -2.37
C ASP A 434 -23.67 -16.86 -2.54
N LYS A 435 -22.88 -17.11 -1.49
CA LYS A 435 -21.71 -18.00 -1.53
C LYS A 435 -22.14 -19.45 -1.74
N ASP A 436 -22.97 -19.97 -0.85
CA ASP A 436 -23.41 -21.36 -0.98
C ASP A 436 -24.34 -21.53 -2.19
N ALA A 437 -25.21 -20.56 -2.46
CA ALA A 437 -26.05 -20.58 -3.66
C ALA A 437 -25.21 -20.70 -4.94
N MET A 438 -24.10 -19.97 -5.05
CA MET A 438 -23.22 -20.05 -6.21
C MET A 438 -22.52 -21.40 -6.30
N ILE A 439 -22.11 -22.01 -5.19
CA ILE A 439 -21.52 -23.36 -5.17
C ILE A 439 -22.53 -24.38 -5.70
N ASP A 440 -23.74 -24.39 -5.15
CA ASP A 440 -24.82 -25.29 -5.57
C ASP A 440 -25.15 -25.13 -7.07
N LEU A 441 -25.16 -23.88 -7.54
CA LEU A 441 -25.42 -23.54 -8.94
C LEU A 441 -24.31 -24.04 -9.88
N VAL A 442 -23.04 -23.84 -9.50
CA VAL A 442 -21.88 -24.30 -10.28
C VAL A 442 -21.79 -25.83 -10.28
N GLU A 443 -22.15 -26.51 -9.20
CA GLU A 443 -22.23 -27.97 -9.16
C GLU A 443 -23.35 -28.54 -10.04
N ALA A 444 -24.52 -27.89 -10.06
CA ALA A 444 -25.63 -28.27 -10.93
C ALA A 444 -25.37 -27.98 -12.43
N SER A 445 -24.48 -27.02 -12.74
CA SER A 445 -24.21 -26.54 -14.11
C SER A 445 -23.67 -27.61 -15.08
N THR A 446 -22.94 -28.63 -14.60
CA THR A 446 -22.29 -29.63 -15.47
C THR A 446 -23.29 -30.39 -16.33
N ARG A 447 -24.41 -30.83 -15.74
CA ARG A 447 -25.46 -31.55 -16.49
C ARG A 447 -26.20 -30.63 -17.46
N ILE A 448 -26.38 -29.37 -17.08
CA ILE A 448 -26.99 -28.35 -17.94
C ILE A 448 -26.10 -28.09 -19.16
N ARG A 449 -24.77 -28.06 -18.98
CA ARG A 449 -23.82 -27.82 -20.07
C ARG A 449 -23.89 -28.94 -21.13
N ASN A 450 -23.94 -30.20 -20.70
CA ASN A 450 -24.10 -31.34 -21.60
C ASN A 450 -25.44 -31.27 -22.36
N ARG A 451 -26.54 -30.94 -21.67
CA ARG A 451 -27.85 -30.77 -22.31
C ARG A 451 -27.86 -29.58 -23.28
N LEU A 452 -27.22 -28.47 -22.92
CA LEU A 452 -27.07 -27.30 -23.77
C LEU A 452 -26.28 -27.62 -25.05
N GLU A 453 -25.21 -28.40 -24.96
CA GLU A 453 -24.45 -28.86 -26.12
C GLU A 453 -25.30 -29.74 -27.04
N ALA A 454 -26.07 -30.69 -26.49
CA ALA A 454 -27.00 -31.50 -27.29
C ALA A 454 -28.05 -30.65 -28.02
N VAL A 455 -28.64 -29.66 -27.36
CA VAL A 455 -29.62 -28.74 -27.98
C VAL A 455 -28.94 -27.81 -29.00
N ARG A 456 -27.68 -27.39 -28.76
CA ARG A 456 -26.87 -26.64 -29.73
C ARG A 456 -26.58 -27.44 -30.98
N ASP A 457 -26.25 -28.72 -30.84
CA ASP A 457 -26.00 -29.61 -31.97
C ASP A 457 -27.26 -29.85 -32.79
N GLN A 458 -28.38 -30.11 -32.12
CA GLN A 458 -29.69 -30.24 -32.76
C GLN A 458 -30.06 -28.98 -33.56
N THR A 459 -29.96 -27.80 -32.94
CA THR A 459 -30.30 -26.53 -33.61
C THR A 459 -29.32 -26.19 -34.74
N ARG A 460 -28.02 -26.46 -34.56
CA ARG A 460 -27.00 -26.28 -35.61
C ARG A 460 -27.29 -27.14 -36.83
N GLU A 461 -27.60 -28.42 -36.64
CA GLU A 461 -27.92 -29.32 -37.74
C GLU A 461 -29.16 -28.85 -38.52
N LEU A 462 -30.19 -28.35 -37.82
CA LEU A 462 -31.40 -27.79 -38.44
C LEU A 462 -31.07 -26.54 -39.28
N PHE A 463 -30.33 -25.57 -38.74
CA PHE A 463 -30.03 -24.32 -39.45
C PHE A 463 -29.02 -24.51 -40.59
N GLU A 464 -27.93 -25.25 -40.36
CA GLU A 464 -26.93 -25.54 -41.39
C GLU A 464 -27.46 -26.53 -42.42
N GLY A 465 -28.35 -27.44 -42.02
CA GLY A 465 -29.12 -28.29 -42.92
C GLY A 465 -29.98 -27.46 -43.88
N ALA A 466 -30.73 -26.48 -43.34
CA ALA A 466 -31.55 -25.58 -44.16
C ALA A 466 -30.70 -24.79 -45.17
N PHE A 467 -29.55 -24.25 -44.75
CA PHE A 467 -28.65 -23.55 -45.67
C PHE A 467 -28.10 -24.48 -46.78
N ARG A 468 -27.69 -25.71 -46.42
CA ARG A 468 -27.19 -26.71 -47.38
C ARG A 468 -28.26 -27.16 -48.37
N ILE A 469 -29.51 -27.27 -47.95
CA ILE A 469 -30.64 -27.62 -48.83
C ILE A 469 -30.83 -26.53 -49.88
N GLU A 470 -30.85 -25.26 -49.47
CA GLU A 470 -31.00 -24.16 -50.42
C GLU A 470 -29.80 -24.02 -51.36
N GLN A 471 -28.57 -24.24 -50.86
CA GLN A 471 -27.37 -24.25 -51.71
C GLN A 471 -27.34 -25.43 -52.72
N ARG A 472 -27.94 -26.58 -52.38
CA ARG A 472 -28.11 -27.69 -53.32
C ARG A 472 -29.18 -27.41 -54.38
N LYS A 473 -30.24 -26.67 -54.04
CA LYS A 473 -31.29 -26.25 -54.98
C LYS A 473 -30.79 -25.17 -55.94
N ASP A 474 -30.06 -24.19 -55.43
CA ASP A 474 -29.45 -23.10 -56.21
C ASP A 474 -27.96 -22.95 -55.83
N PRO A 475 -27.02 -23.46 -56.66
CA PRO A 475 -25.59 -23.33 -56.42
C PRO A 475 -25.10 -21.87 -56.32
N SER A 476 -25.84 -20.92 -56.88
CA SER A 476 -25.51 -19.49 -56.85
C SER A 476 -26.10 -18.73 -55.66
N PHE A 477 -26.95 -19.38 -54.85
CA PHE A 477 -27.64 -18.79 -53.71
C PHE A 477 -26.69 -18.06 -52.75
N ALA A 478 -25.58 -18.71 -52.38
CA ALA A 478 -24.63 -18.12 -51.45
C ALA A 478 -23.94 -16.87 -52.00
N GLN A 479 -23.67 -16.80 -53.31
CA GLN A 479 -23.14 -15.59 -53.95
C GLN A 479 -24.19 -14.47 -54.02
N GLN A 480 -25.43 -14.80 -54.37
CA GLN A 480 -26.54 -13.84 -54.39
C GLN A 480 -26.81 -13.26 -53.00
N PHE A 481 -26.79 -14.10 -51.97
CA PHE A 481 -27.04 -13.68 -50.59
C PHE A 481 -25.89 -12.83 -50.05
N ALA A 482 -24.64 -13.19 -50.34
CA ALA A 482 -23.48 -12.36 -50.00
C ALA A 482 -23.57 -10.96 -50.63
N ALA A 483 -23.90 -10.89 -51.93
CA ALA A 483 -24.07 -9.61 -52.62
C ALA A 483 -25.20 -8.76 -52.01
N PHE A 484 -26.32 -9.38 -51.63
CA PHE A 484 -27.40 -8.70 -50.92
C PHE A 484 -26.96 -8.17 -49.54
N LEU A 485 -26.22 -8.96 -48.75
CA LEU A 485 -25.69 -8.50 -47.47
C LEU A 485 -24.75 -7.30 -47.60
N ASP A 486 -23.97 -7.23 -48.69
CA ASP A 486 -23.12 -6.07 -48.98
C ASP A 486 -23.95 -4.80 -49.29
N THR A 487 -25.12 -4.94 -49.94
CA THR A 487 -26.04 -3.80 -50.15
C THR A 487 -26.62 -3.25 -48.84
N LEU A 488 -26.80 -4.11 -47.84
CA LEU A 488 -27.28 -3.71 -46.51
C LEU A 488 -26.16 -3.06 -45.67
N ARG A 489 -24.92 -3.53 -45.81
CA ARG A 489 -23.74 -2.94 -45.14
C ARG A 489 -23.49 -1.48 -45.52
N GLN A 490 -23.84 -1.07 -46.74
CA GLN A 490 -23.66 0.31 -47.21
C GLN A 490 -24.73 1.28 -46.68
N ALA A 491 -25.77 0.80 -46.00
CA ALA A 491 -26.91 1.59 -45.53
C ALA A 491 -26.93 1.82 -44.00
N GLU A 492 -25.92 1.36 -43.26
CA GLU A 492 -26.01 1.07 -41.81
C GLU A 492 -25.05 1.86 -40.90
N ASP A 493 -24.63 3.07 -41.28
CA ASP A 493 -23.74 3.89 -40.41
C ASP A 493 -24.42 4.49 -39.16
N ASP A 494 -25.70 4.17 -38.85
CA ASP A 494 -26.50 4.90 -37.83
C ASP A 494 -27.45 4.05 -36.94
N SER A 495 -27.20 2.76 -36.66
CA SER A 495 -28.04 2.02 -35.68
C SER A 495 -27.27 1.24 -34.61
N ASP A 496 -27.40 1.71 -33.37
CA ASP A 496 -26.71 1.35 -32.12
C ASP A 496 -27.12 0.01 -31.46
N ASP A 497 -27.59 -0.99 -32.23
CA ASP A 497 -27.88 -2.33 -31.69
C ASP A 497 -26.82 -3.35 -32.15
N VAL A 498 -25.63 -3.30 -31.53
CA VAL A 498 -24.58 -4.31 -31.69
C VAL A 498 -24.31 -5.01 -30.37
N ASP A 499 -25.06 -6.08 -30.13
CA ASP A 499 -24.72 -7.14 -29.17
C ASP A 499 -24.43 -8.44 -29.95
N ASP A 500 -23.76 -8.32 -31.09
CA ASP A 500 -23.13 -9.42 -31.82
C ASP A 500 -21.61 -9.20 -31.74
N GLU A 501 -20.97 -9.81 -30.73
CA GLU A 501 -19.52 -10.05 -30.76
C GLU A 501 -19.19 -10.83 -32.04
N ASP A 502 -18.22 -10.33 -32.82
CA ASP A 502 -17.41 -11.01 -33.85
C ASP A 502 -17.41 -10.32 -35.24
N GLU A 503 -16.73 -9.18 -35.34
CA GLU A 503 -16.17 -8.72 -36.62
C GLU A 503 -14.70 -9.13 -36.74
N ASP A 504 -14.47 -10.29 -37.36
CA ASP A 504 -13.21 -10.62 -38.02
C ASP A 504 -13.53 -11.42 -39.29
N ALA A 505 -14.07 -10.72 -40.30
CA ALA A 505 -14.21 -11.27 -41.63
C ALA A 505 -12.93 -11.00 -42.42
N SER A 506 -12.01 -11.97 -42.44
CA SER A 506 -10.87 -11.93 -43.37
C SER A 506 -11.38 -11.78 -44.81
N ALA A 507 -10.72 -10.93 -45.62
CA ALA A 507 -11.05 -10.65 -47.03
C ALA A 507 -10.83 -11.85 -47.99
N THR A 508 -10.69 -13.06 -47.45
CA THR A 508 -10.54 -14.28 -48.23
C THR A 508 -11.90 -14.78 -48.73
N PRO A 509 -11.98 -15.41 -49.92
CA PRO A 509 -13.21 -15.99 -50.45
C PRO A 509 -13.87 -17.00 -49.48
N GLN A 510 -13.05 -17.71 -48.71
CA GLN A 510 -13.47 -18.69 -47.72
C GLN A 510 -14.09 -18.03 -46.47
N GLY A 511 -13.53 -16.90 -46.02
CA GLY A 511 -14.10 -16.08 -44.94
C GLY A 511 -15.46 -15.46 -45.31
N ARG A 512 -15.60 -15.00 -46.56
CA ARG A 512 -16.87 -14.41 -47.06
C ARG A 512 -18.02 -15.43 -47.10
N MET A 513 -17.73 -16.67 -47.48
CA MET A 513 -18.71 -17.76 -47.49
C MET A 513 -19.18 -18.12 -46.07
N GLN A 514 -18.26 -18.20 -45.11
CA GLN A 514 -18.62 -18.46 -43.71
C GLN A 514 -19.44 -17.32 -43.09
N ALA A 515 -19.11 -16.06 -43.39
CA ALA A 515 -19.88 -14.91 -42.93
C ALA A 515 -21.32 -14.92 -43.48
N THR A 516 -21.49 -15.30 -44.76
CA THR A 516 -22.79 -15.42 -45.43
C THR A 516 -23.65 -16.51 -44.79
N GLN A 517 -23.06 -17.68 -44.54
CA GLN A 517 -23.73 -18.77 -43.84
C GLN A 517 -24.15 -18.36 -42.42
N ARG A 518 -23.27 -17.69 -41.67
CA ARG A 518 -23.58 -17.19 -40.32
C ARG A 518 -24.73 -16.19 -40.32
N ALA A 519 -24.75 -15.24 -41.25
CA ALA A 519 -25.82 -14.26 -41.39
C ALA A 519 -27.18 -14.91 -41.67
N TYR A 520 -27.21 -15.94 -42.53
CA TYR A 520 -28.42 -16.73 -42.80
C TYR A 520 -28.92 -17.46 -41.54
N VAL A 521 -28.01 -18.17 -40.86
CA VAL A 521 -28.33 -18.94 -39.64
C VAL A 521 -28.82 -18.02 -38.52
N ASN A 522 -28.16 -16.87 -38.30
CA ASN A 522 -28.57 -15.90 -37.28
C ASN A 522 -29.94 -15.31 -37.58
N ASN A 523 -30.24 -15.02 -38.85
CA ASN A 523 -31.56 -14.52 -39.23
C ASN A 523 -32.65 -15.58 -39.04
N LEU A 524 -32.43 -16.83 -39.46
CA LEU A 524 -33.35 -17.93 -39.21
C LEU A 524 -33.59 -18.16 -37.71
N ARG A 525 -32.54 -18.07 -36.89
CA ARG A 525 -32.65 -18.18 -35.43
C ARG A 525 -33.56 -17.09 -34.85
N ARG A 526 -33.42 -15.84 -35.32
CA ARG A 526 -34.29 -14.72 -34.93
C ARG A 526 -35.75 -14.94 -35.39
N GLN A 527 -35.96 -15.43 -36.61
CA GLN A 527 -37.30 -15.74 -37.12
C GLN A 527 -37.99 -16.88 -36.35
N ALA A 528 -37.26 -17.96 -36.05
CA ALA A 528 -37.76 -19.10 -35.28
C ALA A 528 -38.21 -18.68 -33.88
N LEU A 529 -37.38 -17.89 -33.18
CA LEU A 529 -37.73 -17.30 -31.89
C LEU A 529 -38.95 -16.37 -32.00
N GLY A 530 -38.99 -15.49 -33.00
CA GLY A 530 -40.08 -14.54 -33.17
C GLY A 530 -41.43 -15.20 -33.48
N LEU A 531 -41.44 -16.27 -34.27
CA LEU A 531 -42.65 -17.07 -34.51
C LEU A 531 -43.13 -17.79 -33.26
N TYR A 532 -42.21 -18.34 -32.45
CA TYR A 532 -42.56 -19.02 -31.20
C TYR A 532 -43.04 -18.04 -30.11
N MET A 533 -42.35 -16.91 -29.94
CA MET A 533 -42.69 -15.89 -28.92
C MET A 533 -43.80 -14.93 -29.39
N LYS A 534 -44.29 -15.08 -30.62
CA LYS A 534 -45.27 -14.19 -31.27
C LYS A 534 -44.80 -12.73 -31.38
N ASP A 535 -43.49 -12.53 -31.53
CA ASP A 535 -42.85 -11.22 -31.65
C ASP A 535 -41.98 -11.17 -32.91
N ARG A 536 -42.54 -10.65 -34.02
CA ARG A 536 -41.88 -10.67 -35.33
C ARG A 536 -40.99 -9.43 -35.51
N PRO A 537 -39.80 -9.58 -36.13
CA PRO A 537 -38.91 -8.45 -36.39
C PRO A 537 -39.60 -7.41 -37.29
N ARG A 538 -39.34 -6.13 -37.02
CA ARG A 538 -39.88 -5.02 -37.81
C ARG A 538 -39.41 -5.13 -39.27
N PRO A 539 -40.29 -4.96 -40.27
CA PRO A 539 -39.94 -5.10 -41.69
C PRO A 539 -38.78 -4.21 -42.15
N ALA A 540 -38.67 -3.01 -41.57
CA ALA A 540 -37.65 -2.02 -41.92
C ALA A 540 -36.26 -2.32 -41.33
N SER A 541 -36.16 -3.15 -40.29
CA SER A 541 -34.85 -3.50 -39.70
C SER A 541 -34.06 -4.39 -40.65
N ARG A 542 -32.72 -4.38 -40.60
CA ARG A 542 -31.89 -5.31 -41.37
C ARG A 542 -32.29 -6.77 -41.18
N ALA A 543 -32.64 -7.15 -39.96
CA ALA A 543 -33.16 -8.48 -39.68
C ALA A 543 -34.49 -8.76 -40.40
N GLY A 544 -35.38 -7.77 -40.51
CA GLY A 544 -36.63 -7.85 -41.28
C GLY A 544 -36.42 -7.93 -42.79
N GLN A 545 -35.50 -7.11 -43.33
CA GLN A 545 -35.16 -7.11 -44.76
C GLN A 545 -34.51 -8.43 -45.19
N ILE A 546 -33.59 -8.97 -44.38
CA ILE A 546 -33.01 -10.31 -44.61
C ILE A 546 -34.12 -11.37 -44.52
N ALA A 547 -35.02 -11.29 -43.53
CA ALA A 547 -36.11 -12.24 -43.37
C ALA A 547 -37.07 -12.26 -44.57
N GLN A 548 -37.32 -11.09 -45.16
CA GLN A 548 -38.13 -10.95 -46.37
C GLN A 548 -37.43 -11.54 -47.60
N TRP A 549 -36.11 -11.32 -47.72
CA TRP A 549 -35.32 -11.85 -48.83
C TRP A 549 -35.23 -13.39 -48.82
N ILE A 550 -35.16 -14.01 -47.63
CA ILE A 550 -35.15 -15.48 -47.48
C ILE A 550 -36.55 -16.09 -47.25
N ALA A 551 -37.63 -15.34 -47.43
CA ALA A 551 -38.99 -15.78 -47.08
C ALA A 551 -39.42 -17.09 -47.78
N ASP A 552 -39.03 -17.26 -49.05
CA ASP A 552 -39.30 -18.45 -49.86
C ASP A 552 -38.19 -19.52 -49.75
N ARG A 553 -37.11 -19.20 -49.03
CA ARG A 553 -35.85 -19.96 -48.94
C ARG A 553 -35.55 -20.30 -47.48
N ARG A 554 -36.55 -20.77 -46.75
CA ARG A 554 -36.48 -21.15 -45.33
C ARG A 554 -37.36 -22.37 -45.04
N PRO A 555 -37.18 -23.05 -43.89
CA PRO A 555 -38.10 -24.10 -43.44
C PRO A 555 -39.54 -23.60 -43.27
N ASP A 556 -40.50 -24.52 -43.23
CA ASP A 556 -41.90 -24.18 -43.03
C ASP A 556 -42.17 -23.59 -41.62
N ASP A 557 -43.29 -22.89 -41.47
CA ASP A 557 -43.62 -22.22 -40.19
C ASP A 557 -43.75 -23.23 -39.03
N ALA A 558 -44.19 -24.47 -39.29
CA ALA A 558 -44.25 -25.52 -38.28
C ALA A 558 -42.84 -25.95 -37.81
N GLY A 559 -41.90 -26.19 -38.73
CA GLY A 559 -40.51 -26.50 -38.41
C GLY A 559 -39.78 -25.32 -37.74
N LEU A 560 -40.10 -24.08 -38.11
CA LEU A 560 -39.55 -22.88 -37.46
C LEU A 560 -40.06 -22.71 -36.02
N VAL A 561 -41.33 -23.03 -35.72
CA VAL A 561 -41.87 -22.98 -34.35
C VAL A 561 -41.21 -24.03 -33.45
N GLU A 562 -41.02 -25.26 -33.93
CA GLU A 562 -40.25 -26.31 -33.24
C GLU A 562 -38.81 -25.86 -32.96
N THR A 563 -38.14 -25.31 -33.98
CA THR A 563 -36.78 -24.77 -33.84
C THR A 563 -36.75 -23.60 -32.86
N GLY A 564 -37.79 -22.75 -32.85
CA GLY A 564 -37.94 -21.64 -31.92
C GLY A 564 -38.04 -22.08 -30.46
N LYS A 565 -38.76 -23.17 -30.18
CA LYS A 565 -38.78 -23.81 -28.85
C LYS A 565 -37.38 -24.26 -28.42
N ALA A 566 -36.66 -24.97 -29.30
CA ALA A 566 -35.31 -25.44 -29.02
C ALA A 566 -34.33 -24.27 -28.77
N VAL A 567 -34.44 -23.18 -29.54
CA VAL A 567 -33.61 -21.97 -29.34
C VAL A 567 -33.97 -21.26 -28.03
N ARG A 568 -35.26 -21.23 -27.64
CA ARG A 568 -35.66 -20.70 -26.32
C ARG A 568 -35.08 -21.56 -25.20
N LEU A 569 -35.18 -22.88 -25.30
CA LEU A 569 -34.57 -23.82 -24.35
C LEU A 569 -33.06 -23.59 -24.27
N GLN A 570 -32.38 -23.46 -25.42
CA GLN A 570 -30.95 -23.13 -25.49
C GLN A 570 -30.61 -21.85 -24.72
N ARG A 571 -31.38 -20.77 -24.87
CA ARG A 571 -31.16 -19.50 -24.15
C ARG A 571 -31.36 -19.66 -22.63
N LEU A 572 -32.38 -20.42 -22.23
CA LEU A 572 -32.65 -20.71 -20.83
C LEU A 572 -31.53 -21.57 -20.21
N LEU A 573 -31.11 -22.66 -20.87
CA LEU A 573 -30.01 -23.51 -20.40
C LEU A 573 -28.68 -22.76 -20.35
N ALA A 574 -28.40 -21.92 -21.35
CA ALA A 574 -27.22 -21.07 -21.38
C ALA A 574 -27.14 -20.13 -20.18
N SER A 575 -28.27 -19.80 -19.55
CA SER A 575 -28.25 -18.97 -18.35
C SER A 575 -27.63 -19.64 -17.12
N PHE A 576 -27.59 -20.97 -17.09
CA PHE A 576 -27.08 -21.78 -15.98
C PHE A 576 -25.78 -22.55 -16.32
N ALA A 577 -25.29 -22.45 -17.56
CA ALA A 577 -24.13 -23.22 -18.01
C ALA A 577 -22.80 -22.78 -17.36
N ASP A 578 -22.61 -21.47 -17.20
CA ASP A 578 -21.41 -20.84 -16.61
C ASP A 578 -21.80 -19.66 -15.69
N PRO A 579 -22.48 -19.93 -14.57
CA PRO A 579 -23.11 -18.90 -13.76
C PRO A 579 -22.11 -17.92 -13.13
N LEU A 580 -20.98 -18.42 -12.62
CA LEU A 580 -19.95 -17.57 -12.01
C LEU A 580 -19.32 -16.63 -13.03
N ARG A 581 -19.03 -17.13 -14.24
CA ARG A 581 -18.49 -16.30 -15.34
C ARG A 581 -19.48 -15.23 -15.78
N ARG A 582 -20.77 -15.58 -15.83
CA ARG A 582 -21.82 -14.62 -16.15
C ARG A 582 -22.02 -13.60 -15.04
N TYR A 583 -21.95 -13.99 -13.78
CA TYR A 583 -22.01 -13.08 -12.64
C TYR A 583 -20.96 -11.98 -12.79
N VAL A 584 -19.68 -12.36 -12.93
CA VAL A 584 -18.56 -11.42 -13.01
C VAL A 584 -18.56 -10.62 -14.32
N ASN A 585 -18.67 -11.27 -15.48
CA ASN A 585 -18.51 -10.57 -16.77
C ASN A 585 -19.71 -9.67 -17.11
N ALA A 586 -20.89 -9.91 -16.54
CA ALA A 586 -22.06 -9.06 -16.77
C ALA A 586 -22.22 -7.94 -15.73
N THR A 587 -21.31 -7.82 -14.74
CA THR A 587 -21.31 -6.71 -13.78
C THR A 587 -21.31 -5.34 -14.47
N PRO A 588 -20.50 -5.07 -15.52
CA PRO A 588 -20.52 -3.78 -16.20
C PRO A 588 -21.87 -3.41 -16.82
N ASN A 589 -22.60 -4.40 -17.35
CA ASN A 589 -23.92 -4.19 -17.93
C ASN A 589 -24.98 -3.93 -16.85
N ARG A 590 -24.91 -4.64 -15.71
CA ARG A 590 -25.78 -4.35 -14.55
C ARG A 590 -25.49 -2.96 -13.98
N TYR A 591 -24.21 -2.56 -13.94
CA TYR A 591 -23.81 -1.21 -13.54
C TYR A 591 -24.35 -0.13 -14.47
N ARG A 592 -24.27 -0.32 -15.80
CA ARG A 592 -24.82 0.65 -16.77
C ARG A 592 -26.32 0.91 -16.54
N GLN A 593 -27.08 -0.14 -16.26
CA GLN A 593 -28.50 0.00 -15.94
C GLN A 593 -28.70 0.73 -14.60
N PHE A 594 -28.01 0.30 -13.54
CA PHE A 594 -28.07 0.96 -12.23
C PHE A 594 -27.76 2.45 -12.34
N ARG A 595 -26.70 2.80 -13.08
CA ARG A 595 -26.28 4.18 -13.33
C ARG A 595 -27.37 4.99 -14.02
N ARG A 596 -28.05 4.42 -15.03
CA ARG A 596 -29.15 5.08 -15.74
C ARG A 596 -30.36 5.32 -14.84
N GLU A 597 -30.74 4.31 -14.05
CA GLU A 597 -31.86 4.41 -13.10
C GLU A 597 -31.56 5.43 -12.00
N ALA A 598 -30.39 5.33 -11.36
CA ALA A 598 -29.96 6.25 -10.32
C ALA A 598 -29.84 7.70 -10.81
N ALA A 599 -29.32 7.90 -12.03
CA ALA A 599 -29.25 9.23 -12.63
C ALA A 599 -30.64 9.83 -12.85
N SER A 600 -31.61 9.04 -13.34
CA SER A 600 -32.99 9.48 -13.51
C SER A 600 -33.71 9.82 -12.19
N GLU A 601 -33.21 9.27 -11.07
CA GLU A 601 -33.67 9.59 -9.72
C GLU A 601 -32.92 10.78 -9.09
N GLY A 602 -31.97 11.39 -9.81
CA GLY A 602 -31.12 12.47 -9.29
C GLY A 602 -30.16 12.03 -8.19
N LYS A 603 -29.83 10.73 -8.11
CA LYS A 603 -28.93 10.17 -7.09
C LYS A 603 -27.54 9.95 -7.66
N TRP A 604 -26.53 10.34 -6.88
CA TRP A 604 -25.09 10.13 -7.09
C TRP A 604 -24.42 10.75 -8.32
N TYR A 605 -25.13 10.90 -9.44
CA TYR A 605 -24.60 11.33 -10.73
C TYR A 605 -25.03 12.74 -11.13
N VAL A 606 -24.28 13.34 -12.05
CA VAL A 606 -24.61 14.62 -12.71
C VAL A 606 -25.31 14.30 -14.04
N GLU A 607 -26.60 14.58 -14.14
CA GLU A 607 -27.52 14.11 -15.19
C GLU A 607 -27.04 14.43 -16.62
N ASP A 608 -26.54 15.66 -16.87
CA ASP A 608 -26.19 16.15 -18.21
C ASP A 608 -24.82 15.69 -18.76
N LYS A 609 -24.04 14.91 -18.00
CA LYS A 609 -22.66 14.54 -18.38
C LYS A 609 -22.46 13.05 -18.66
N ILE A 610 -23.47 12.20 -18.48
CA ILE A 610 -23.30 10.74 -18.48
C ILE A 610 -23.14 10.20 -19.91
N ASN A 611 -21.98 9.57 -20.17
CA ASN A 611 -21.75 8.76 -21.37
C ASN A 611 -21.78 7.26 -21.01
N GLU A 612 -22.56 6.46 -21.75
CA GLU A 612 -22.77 5.04 -21.50
C GLU A 612 -21.52 4.15 -21.66
N ARG A 613 -20.50 4.64 -22.37
CA ARG A 613 -19.24 3.92 -22.65
C ARG A 613 -18.06 4.49 -21.87
N GLU A 614 -18.24 5.51 -21.05
CA GLU A 614 -17.18 6.12 -20.26
C GLU A 614 -17.45 5.96 -18.76
N ALA A 615 -16.40 5.72 -17.99
CA ALA A 615 -16.49 5.59 -16.53
C ALA A 615 -15.29 6.24 -15.84
N GLY A 616 -15.53 6.81 -14.65
CA GLY A 616 -14.49 7.34 -13.79
C GLY A 616 -13.76 6.25 -12.97
N PRO A 617 -12.56 6.55 -12.44
CA PRO A 617 -11.85 5.77 -11.42
C PRO A 617 -12.71 5.12 -10.34
N ALA A 618 -13.58 5.88 -9.66
CA ALA A 618 -14.40 5.39 -8.55
C ALA A 618 -15.50 4.42 -9.03
N GLU A 619 -16.09 4.64 -10.21
CA GLU A 619 -17.07 3.71 -10.80
C GLU A 619 -16.41 2.35 -11.09
N ILE A 620 -15.16 2.38 -11.58
CA ILE A 620 -14.38 1.16 -11.84
C ILE A 620 -14.08 0.42 -10.54
N ASP A 621 -13.74 1.14 -9.47
CA ASP A 621 -13.53 0.54 -8.15
C ASP A 621 -14.81 -0.15 -7.64
N LEU A 622 -15.99 0.47 -7.76
CA LEU A 622 -17.26 -0.17 -7.39
C LEU A 622 -17.50 -1.46 -8.18
N MET A 623 -17.34 -1.42 -9.50
CA MET A 623 -17.54 -2.58 -10.37
C MET A 623 -16.54 -3.68 -10.05
N LEU A 624 -15.29 -3.34 -9.76
CA LEU A 624 -14.28 -4.30 -9.32
C LEU A 624 -14.67 -4.95 -8.00
N LEU A 625 -15.09 -4.16 -7.01
CA LEU A 625 -15.41 -4.68 -5.67
C LEU A 625 -16.59 -5.67 -5.77
N ALA A 626 -17.68 -5.29 -6.45
CA ALA A 626 -18.82 -6.17 -6.68
C ALA A 626 -18.45 -7.46 -7.45
N SER A 627 -17.52 -7.35 -8.41
CA SER A 627 -17.04 -8.49 -9.21
C SER A 627 -16.11 -9.43 -8.43
N LEU A 628 -15.40 -8.92 -7.42
CA LEU A 628 -14.39 -9.65 -6.65
C LEU A 628 -14.92 -10.26 -5.36
N SER A 629 -15.92 -9.65 -4.73
CA SER A 629 -16.44 -10.07 -3.42
C SER A 629 -16.88 -11.54 -3.39
N LEU A 630 -17.66 -11.99 -4.37
CA LEU A 630 -18.14 -13.38 -4.41
C LEU A 630 -17.01 -14.38 -4.73
N PRO A 631 -16.18 -14.20 -5.78
CA PRO A 631 -15.00 -15.05 -6.00
C PRO A 631 -14.06 -15.14 -4.79
N ALA A 632 -13.85 -14.03 -4.07
CA ALA A 632 -13.02 -14.01 -2.88
C ALA A 632 -13.65 -14.83 -1.72
N ALA A 633 -14.96 -14.71 -1.51
CA ALA A 633 -15.68 -15.51 -0.50
C ALA A 633 -15.67 -17.01 -0.82
N LEU A 634 -15.70 -17.38 -2.12
CA LEU A 634 -15.61 -18.76 -2.58
C LEU A 634 -14.25 -19.42 -2.26
N LEU A 635 -13.16 -18.63 -2.21
CA LEU A 635 -11.82 -19.14 -1.85
C LEU A 635 -11.69 -19.57 -0.38
N GLU A 636 -12.68 -19.29 0.46
CA GLU A 636 -12.73 -19.77 1.84
C GLU A 636 -13.35 -21.17 1.97
N ASP A 637 -14.01 -21.67 0.92
CA ASP A 637 -14.67 -22.97 0.94
C ASP A 637 -13.72 -24.09 0.47
N ARG A 638 -13.61 -25.16 1.28
CA ARG A 638 -12.76 -26.32 0.97
C ARG A 638 -13.19 -27.06 -0.29
N ARG A 639 -14.49 -27.12 -0.60
CA ARG A 639 -15.02 -27.76 -1.82
C ARG A 639 -14.48 -27.07 -3.06
N VAL A 640 -14.47 -25.74 -3.05
CA VAL A 640 -13.96 -24.90 -4.14
C VAL A 640 -12.46 -25.06 -4.27
N LEU A 641 -11.70 -24.94 -3.16
CA LEU A 641 -10.24 -25.06 -3.16
C LEU A 641 -9.75 -26.39 -3.79
N ASN A 642 -10.44 -27.49 -3.50
CA ASN A 642 -10.12 -28.81 -4.05
C ASN A 642 -10.44 -28.95 -5.54
N ALA A 643 -11.33 -28.09 -6.07
CA ALA A 643 -11.81 -28.13 -7.46
C ALA A 643 -11.24 -27.00 -8.34
N LEU A 644 -10.33 -26.16 -7.84
CA LEU A 644 -9.86 -24.95 -8.56
C LEU A 644 -9.25 -25.20 -9.94
N ASN A 645 -8.72 -26.40 -10.19
CA ASN A 645 -8.15 -26.79 -11.48
C ASN A 645 -9.22 -27.08 -12.54
N GLU A 646 -10.49 -27.17 -12.16
CA GLU A 646 -11.58 -27.41 -13.10
C GLU A 646 -11.96 -26.13 -13.88
N PRO A 647 -12.33 -26.23 -15.18
CA PRO A 647 -12.66 -25.06 -16.01
C PRO A 647 -13.79 -24.16 -15.47
N ARG A 648 -14.69 -24.72 -14.66
CA ARG A 648 -15.80 -23.97 -14.05
C ARG A 648 -15.34 -22.96 -12.98
N TRP A 649 -14.12 -23.09 -12.47
CA TRP A 649 -13.54 -22.24 -11.42
C TRP A 649 -12.42 -21.32 -11.92
N THR A 650 -12.22 -21.18 -13.23
CA THR A 650 -11.10 -20.41 -13.82
C THR A 650 -11.01 -18.96 -13.31
N ILE A 651 -12.15 -18.28 -13.08
CA ILE A 651 -12.14 -16.91 -12.53
C ILE A 651 -11.61 -16.87 -11.10
N VAL A 652 -12.01 -17.84 -10.27
CA VAL A 652 -11.53 -17.97 -8.89
C VAL A 652 -10.05 -18.32 -8.86
N ALA A 653 -9.61 -19.21 -9.76
CA ALA A 653 -8.20 -19.56 -9.91
C ALA A 653 -7.35 -18.35 -10.38
N SER A 654 -7.87 -17.55 -11.31
CA SER A 654 -7.24 -16.30 -11.74
C SER A 654 -7.06 -15.32 -10.59
N LEU A 655 -8.11 -15.13 -9.77
CA LEU A 655 -8.03 -14.30 -8.57
C LEU A 655 -7.01 -14.83 -7.57
N ARG A 656 -6.97 -16.15 -7.33
CA ARG A 656 -6.01 -16.78 -6.41
C ARG A 656 -4.56 -16.44 -6.75
N ASN A 657 -4.21 -16.34 -8.04
CA ASN A 657 -2.87 -15.99 -8.50
C ASN A 657 -2.49 -14.52 -8.22
N GLN A 658 -3.48 -13.66 -8.02
CA GLN A 658 -3.26 -12.25 -7.64
C GLN A 658 -3.09 -12.06 -6.14
N LEU A 659 -3.48 -13.04 -5.33
CA LEU A 659 -3.42 -12.92 -3.88
C LEU A 659 -1.97 -12.90 -3.38
N ARG A 660 -1.77 -12.21 -2.27
CA ARG A 660 -0.50 -12.17 -1.55
C ARG A 660 -0.71 -12.50 -0.09
N ASN A 661 0.31 -13.09 0.52
CA ASN A 661 0.25 -13.47 1.92
C ASN A 661 0.16 -12.24 2.83
N GLN A 662 0.75 -11.11 2.41
CA GLN A 662 0.74 -9.85 3.15
C GLN A 662 0.35 -8.67 2.25
N ILE A 663 -0.60 -7.87 2.70
CA ILE A 663 -0.95 -6.58 2.09
C ILE A 663 -0.61 -5.48 3.08
N ALA A 664 0.18 -4.50 2.65
CA ALA A 664 0.47 -3.28 3.39
C ALA A 664 -0.07 -2.06 2.65
N VAL A 665 -0.52 -1.05 3.38
CA VAL A 665 -1.01 0.22 2.81
C VAL A 665 -0.41 1.38 3.58
N ASP A 666 0.43 2.17 2.91
CA ASP A 666 0.96 3.43 3.44
C ASP A 666 0.01 4.57 3.11
N GLU A 667 -0.08 5.56 4.00
CA GLU A 667 -0.99 6.70 3.88
C GLU A 667 -2.45 6.27 3.56
N ALA A 668 -2.92 5.23 4.26
CA ALA A 668 -4.19 4.56 4.05
C ALA A 668 -5.41 5.51 4.06
N THR A 669 -5.29 6.64 4.75
CA THR A 669 -6.33 7.67 4.86
C THR A 669 -6.59 8.43 3.55
N ASP A 670 -5.70 8.36 2.56
CA ASP A 670 -5.93 8.95 1.24
C ASP A 670 -6.76 8.06 0.31
N PHE A 671 -6.89 6.77 0.63
CA PHE A 671 -7.67 5.83 -0.14
C PHE A 671 -9.12 5.80 0.34
N SER A 672 -10.05 5.59 -0.60
CA SER A 672 -11.46 5.46 -0.24
C SER A 672 -11.73 4.11 0.44
N PRO A 673 -12.84 3.99 1.21
CA PRO A 673 -13.21 2.73 1.85
C PRO A 673 -13.33 1.57 0.84
N VAL A 674 -13.86 1.86 -0.36
CA VAL A 674 -13.98 0.90 -1.48
C VAL A 674 -12.61 0.41 -1.94
N GLN A 675 -11.64 1.31 -2.08
CA GLN A 675 -10.27 0.96 -2.47
C GLN A 675 -9.58 0.09 -1.41
N LEU A 676 -9.76 0.43 -0.13
CA LEU A 676 -9.20 -0.34 0.97
C LEU A 676 -9.80 -1.75 1.05
N ALA A 677 -11.11 -1.87 0.88
CA ALA A 677 -11.79 -3.18 0.79
C ALA A 677 -11.22 -4.02 -0.37
N LEU A 678 -11.03 -3.41 -1.54
CA LEU A 678 -10.41 -4.07 -2.70
C LEU A 678 -8.97 -4.54 -2.43
N MET A 679 -8.14 -3.71 -1.80
CA MET A 679 -6.79 -4.10 -1.39
C MET A 679 -6.84 -5.28 -0.41
N GLY A 680 -7.81 -5.28 0.51
CA GLY A 680 -8.08 -6.38 1.42
C GLY A 680 -8.45 -7.69 0.73
N LEU A 681 -9.20 -7.64 -0.37
CA LEU A 681 -9.53 -8.82 -1.17
C LEU A 681 -8.32 -9.44 -1.86
N LEU A 682 -7.19 -8.71 -1.98
CA LEU A 682 -5.93 -9.23 -2.49
C LEU A 682 -5.11 -9.99 -1.43
N ALA A 683 -5.53 -10.02 -0.17
CA ALA A 683 -4.89 -10.83 0.86
C ALA A 683 -5.33 -12.30 0.76
N THR A 684 -4.37 -13.22 0.87
CA THR A 684 -4.63 -14.68 0.88
C THR A 684 -5.64 -15.03 1.98
N ARG A 685 -6.74 -15.70 1.63
CA ARG A 685 -7.87 -15.94 2.55
C ARG A 685 -7.55 -16.78 3.78
N THR A 686 -6.52 -17.63 3.71
CA THR A 686 -6.05 -18.44 4.86
C THR A 686 -5.28 -17.61 5.90
N ILE A 687 -4.61 -16.53 5.47
CA ILE A 687 -3.75 -15.70 6.33
C ILE A 687 -4.48 -14.41 6.70
N GLN A 688 -5.08 -13.72 5.72
CA GLN A 688 -5.82 -12.47 5.90
C GLN A 688 -5.00 -11.31 6.45
N SER A 689 -3.69 -11.29 6.18
CA SER A 689 -2.77 -10.27 6.65
C SER A 689 -2.98 -8.93 5.94
N PHE A 690 -3.37 -7.90 6.70
CA PHE A 690 -3.57 -6.54 6.19
C PHE A 690 -3.06 -5.50 7.19
N PHE A 691 -2.08 -4.69 6.79
CA PHE A 691 -1.45 -3.70 7.66
C PHE A 691 -1.46 -2.33 7.01
N ALA A 692 -2.19 -1.39 7.61
CA ALA A 692 -2.33 -0.04 7.10
C ALA A 692 -1.76 0.98 8.08
N CYS A 693 -1.28 2.10 7.59
CA CYS A 693 -0.97 3.25 8.44
C CYS A 693 -1.37 4.57 7.79
N GLY A 694 -1.62 5.60 8.60
CA GLY A 694 -1.95 6.92 8.09
C GLY A 694 -2.27 7.94 9.19
N ASP A 695 -2.75 9.10 8.77
CA ASP A 695 -3.16 10.20 9.63
C ASP A 695 -4.37 10.91 8.99
N PHE A 696 -5.52 10.86 9.64
CA PHE A 696 -6.76 11.47 9.13
C PHE A 696 -6.62 12.99 8.94
N ASN A 697 -5.76 13.64 9.72
CA ASN A 697 -5.47 15.06 9.59
C ASN A 697 -4.54 15.38 8.41
N GLN A 698 -3.85 14.39 7.85
CA GLN A 698 -3.05 14.54 6.62
C GLN A 698 -3.77 14.05 5.36
N ARG A 699 -5.07 13.73 5.43
CA ARG A 699 -5.82 13.37 4.23
C ARG A 699 -5.96 14.60 3.33
N ILE A 700 -5.40 14.51 2.11
CA ILE A 700 -5.50 15.58 1.10
C ILE A 700 -6.51 15.25 -0.01
N THR A 701 -7.02 14.02 -0.03
CA THR A 701 -8.01 13.57 -1.01
C THR A 701 -9.44 13.84 -0.52
N LYS A 702 -10.35 14.09 -1.48
CA LYS A 702 -11.79 14.26 -1.18
C LYS A 702 -12.47 12.93 -0.83
N TRP A 703 -12.02 11.84 -1.43
CA TRP A 703 -12.59 10.50 -1.31
C TRP A 703 -11.97 9.63 -0.21
N GLY A 704 -10.85 10.04 0.37
CA GLY A 704 -10.13 9.24 1.36
C GLY A 704 -10.90 9.03 2.65
N ALA A 705 -10.58 7.97 3.38
CA ALA A 705 -11.20 7.63 4.65
C ALA A 705 -11.13 8.78 5.68
N LYS A 706 -12.23 9.01 6.39
CA LYS A 706 -12.41 10.12 7.34
C LYS A 706 -12.29 9.72 8.79
N GLY A 707 -12.51 8.46 9.11
CA GLY A 707 -12.45 7.96 10.46
C GLY A 707 -12.23 6.46 10.52
N SER A 708 -12.25 5.92 11.74
CA SER A 708 -12.15 4.47 11.97
C SER A 708 -13.32 3.71 11.37
N ASP A 709 -14.51 4.30 11.31
CA ASP A 709 -15.74 3.63 10.90
C ASP A 709 -15.68 3.22 9.42
N ASP A 710 -15.10 4.09 8.58
CA ASP A 710 -14.79 3.82 7.17
C ASP A 710 -13.86 2.59 7.01
N MET A 711 -12.89 2.45 7.91
CA MET A 711 -11.94 1.34 7.91
C MET A 711 -12.59 0.05 8.40
N GLN A 712 -13.48 0.16 9.39
CA GLN A 712 -14.26 -0.95 9.94
C GLN A 712 -15.31 -1.46 8.96
N TRP A 713 -15.85 -0.59 8.10
CA TRP A 713 -16.72 -1.00 7.01
C TRP A 713 -15.99 -1.96 6.05
N ALA A 714 -14.75 -1.63 5.67
CA ALA A 714 -13.93 -2.51 4.85
C ALA A 714 -13.46 -3.77 5.60
N PHE A 715 -13.16 -3.63 6.89
CA PHE A 715 -12.61 -4.68 7.75
C PHE A 715 -13.22 -4.65 9.16
N PRO A 716 -14.32 -5.37 9.41
CA PRO A 716 -15.01 -5.32 10.70
C PRO A 716 -14.16 -5.72 11.92
N ASP A 717 -13.11 -6.50 11.70
CA ASP A 717 -12.18 -7.04 12.71
C ASP A 717 -10.83 -6.28 12.79
N ILE A 718 -10.71 -5.11 12.16
CA ILE A 718 -9.46 -4.34 12.16
C ILE A 718 -9.11 -3.79 13.55
N ASP A 719 -7.90 -4.09 14.02
CA ASP A 719 -7.34 -3.50 15.23
C ASP A 719 -6.83 -2.08 14.89
N VAL A 720 -7.27 -1.06 15.63
CA VAL A 720 -6.85 0.32 15.42
C VAL A 720 -5.97 0.74 16.59
N ARG A 721 -4.69 1.00 16.32
CA ARG A 721 -3.73 1.46 17.33
C ARG A 721 -3.22 2.86 17.04
N ARG A 722 -3.18 3.68 18.08
CA ARG A 722 -2.73 5.08 17.99
C ARG A 722 -1.32 5.25 18.55
N ILE A 723 -0.47 5.97 17.84
CA ILE A 723 0.86 6.41 18.28
C ILE A 723 0.83 7.92 18.48
N SER A 724 1.41 8.41 19.57
CA SER A 724 1.45 9.84 19.92
C SER A 724 2.86 10.44 19.96
N ILE A 725 3.91 9.61 20.04
CA ILE A 725 5.29 10.10 20.19
C ILE A 725 5.87 10.48 18.83
N THR A 726 6.10 11.77 18.60
CA THR A 726 6.74 12.27 17.38
C THR A 726 8.25 12.45 17.59
N TYR A 727 9.04 11.92 16.66
CA TYR A 727 10.50 12.04 16.66
C TYR A 727 11.00 13.04 15.58
N ARG A 728 10.07 13.70 14.87
CA ARG A 728 10.35 14.47 13.63
C ARG A 728 10.21 15.97 13.75
N HIS A 729 9.42 16.50 14.66
CA HIS A 729 9.23 17.95 14.74
C HIS A 729 9.99 18.51 15.92
N SER A 730 10.53 19.72 15.80
CA SER A 730 10.91 20.48 16.98
C SER A 730 9.69 20.73 17.87
N GLN A 731 9.91 21.02 19.15
CA GLN A 731 8.83 21.34 20.08
C GLN A 731 8.00 22.52 19.58
N GLN A 732 8.65 23.55 19.00
CA GLN A 732 7.95 24.71 18.45
C GLN A 732 7.10 24.38 17.22
N LEU A 733 7.61 23.59 16.26
CA LEU A 733 6.81 23.18 15.10
C LEU A 733 5.73 22.16 15.46
N GLY A 734 5.99 21.28 16.42
CA GLY A 734 4.99 20.36 16.97
C GLY A 734 3.84 21.11 17.64
N HIS A 735 4.16 22.15 18.44
CA HIS A 735 3.18 23.03 19.03
C HIS A 735 2.34 23.74 17.95
N LEU A 736 2.98 24.36 16.95
CA LEU A 736 2.26 24.99 15.83
C LEU A 736 1.31 23.99 15.14
N ALA A 737 1.75 22.78 14.85
CA ALA A 737 0.95 21.76 14.19
C ALA A 737 -0.29 21.35 15.01
N SER A 738 -0.14 21.18 16.32
CA SER A 738 -1.25 20.94 17.25
C SER A 738 -2.24 22.12 17.29
N GLU A 739 -1.73 23.35 17.28
CA GLU A 739 -2.56 24.57 17.26
C GLU A 739 -3.32 24.72 15.94
N ILE A 740 -2.70 24.39 14.79
CA ILE A 740 -3.37 24.35 13.48
C ILE A 740 -4.57 23.41 13.51
N ILE A 741 -4.40 22.18 14.01
CA ILE A 741 -5.52 21.22 14.14
C ILE A 741 -6.59 21.79 15.07
N ARG A 742 -6.20 22.27 16.26
CA ARG A 742 -7.15 22.79 17.25
C ARG A 742 -8.02 23.91 16.68
N VAL A 743 -7.41 24.84 15.95
CA VAL A 743 -8.11 25.99 15.36
C VAL A 743 -8.95 25.59 14.16
N CYS A 744 -8.48 24.68 13.30
CA CYS A 744 -9.16 24.34 12.07
C CYS A 744 -10.23 23.23 12.22
N SER A 745 -9.99 22.22 13.04
CA SER A 745 -10.88 21.06 13.20
C SER A 745 -11.51 20.93 14.59
N GLY A 746 -11.04 21.70 15.58
CA GLY A 746 -11.50 21.57 16.97
C GLY A 746 -11.01 20.31 17.69
N GLU A 747 -10.23 19.46 17.01
CA GLU A 747 -9.62 18.28 17.60
C GLU A 747 -8.36 18.64 18.38
N VAL A 748 -8.10 17.92 19.47
CA VAL A 748 -6.84 18.05 20.23
C VAL A 748 -5.97 16.84 19.93
N THR A 749 -4.87 17.05 19.20
CA THR A 749 -3.83 16.04 18.99
C THR A 749 -2.77 16.14 20.08
N ALA A 750 -2.71 15.12 20.94
CA ALA A 750 -1.63 14.94 21.90
C ALA A 750 -0.39 14.36 21.19
N ALA A 751 0.38 15.21 20.51
CA ALA A 751 1.71 14.86 20.03
C ALA A 751 2.72 15.07 21.17
N ALA A 752 3.32 13.99 21.66
CA ALA A 752 4.33 14.06 22.72
C ALA A 752 5.74 14.05 22.12
N SER A 753 6.64 14.84 22.69
CA SER A 753 8.08 14.76 22.39
C SER A 753 8.74 13.64 23.20
N PRO A 754 9.82 13.00 22.71
CA PRO A 754 10.52 11.97 23.45
C PRO A 754 11.18 12.54 24.72
N GLU A 755 11.19 11.77 25.80
CA GLU A 755 11.91 12.10 27.04
C GLU A 755 13.42 12.25 26.76
N ASN A 756 14.06 13.27 27.35
CA ASN A 756 15.51 13.51 27.31
C ASN A 756 16.14 13.90 25.95
N MET A 757 15.35 14.36 24.97
CA MET A 757 15.87 15.02 23.75
C MET A 757 15.84 16.55 23.88
N ASP A 758 16.96 17.21 23.57
CA ASP A 758 16.99 18.66 23.39
C ASP A 758 16.50 18.99 21.96
N ASN A 759 15.25 19.46 21.86
CA ASN A 759 14.51 19.57 20.60
C ASN A 759 13.63 20.83 20.55
N THR A 760 14.02 21.92 21.21
CA THR A 760 13.24 23.17 21.27
C THR A 760 12.96 23.72 19.87
N GLY A 761 14.01 23.77 19.02
CA GLY A 761 13.97 24.25 17.63
C GLY A 761 13.90 25.76 17.49
N TYR A 762 13.44 26.23 16.32
CA TYR A 762 13.29 27.65 15.99
C TYR A 762 11.83 28.01 15.69
N ALA A 763 11.46 29.26 15.98
CA ALA A 763 10.11 29.73 15.76
C ALA A 763 9.85 29.77 14.25
N PRO A 764 8.63 29.41 13.78
CA PRO A 764 8.30 29.58 12.37
C PRO A 764 8.37 31.06 11.99
N VAL A 765 8.75 31.38 10.75
CA VAL A 765 8.82 32.78 10.27
C VAL A 765 7.69 33.08 9.30
N PHE A 766 7.23 34.32 9.31
CA PHE A 766 6.10 34.75 8.47
C PHE A 766 6.41 36.01 7.66
N GLY A 767 6.16 35.95 6.36
CA GLY A 767 6.27 37.07 5.41
C GLY A 767 4.88 37.53 4.92
N THR A 768 4.70 38.84 4.78
CA THR A 768 3.45 39.45 4.29
C THR A 768 3.72 40.40 3.14
N GLU A 769 2.68 40.75 2.39
CA GLU A 769 2.74 41.66 1.24
C GLU A 769 3.65 41.14 0.10
N LEU A 770 3.74 39.81 -0.06
CA LEU A 770 4.59 39.14 -1.04
C LEU A 770 3.83 38.73 -2.32
N ALA A 771 3.02 39.63 -2.87
CA ALA A 771 2.20 39.36 -4.07
C ALA A 771 3.02 39.24 -5.37
N SER A 772 4.21 39.85 -5.42
CA SER A 772 5.10 39.76 -6.59
C SER A 772 6.02 38.54 -6.48
N ILE A 773 6.15 37.77 -7.57
CA ILE A 773 7.06 36.63 -7.66
C ILE A 773 8.51 37.03 -7.32
N ASP A 774 8.95 38.21 -7.74
CA ASP A 774 10.32 38.68 -7.46
C ASP A 774 10.53 39.03 -5.98
N ALA A 775 9.52 39.66 -5.35
CA ALA A 775 9.57 39.97 -3.92
C ALA A 775 9.57 38.67 -3.09
N LEU A 776 8.76 37.70 -3.49
CA LEU A 776 8.73 36.37 -2.90
C LEU A 776 10.09 35.66 -3.06
N GLY A 777 10.66 35.65 -4.28
CA GLY A 777 11.95 35.03 -4.58
C GLY A 777 13.08 35.60 -3.73
N GLN A 778 13.11 36.92 -3.57
CA GLN A 778 14.09 37.61 -2.72
C GLN A 778 13.92 37.25 -1.24
N TRP A 779 12.68 37.25 -0.73
CA TRP A 779 12.41 36.90 0.66
C TRP A 779 12.80 35.44 0.97
N LEU A 780 12.48 34.51 0.06
CA LEU A 780 12.88 33.11 0.18
C LEU A 780 14.42 32.97 0.20
N ALA A 781 15.13 33.67 -0.68
CA ALA A 781 16.59 33.64 -0.74
C ALA A 781 17.24 34.12 0.57
N GLU A 782 16.74 35.21 1.15
CA GLU A 782 17.23 35.73 2.43
C GLU A 782 17.08 34.72 3.56
N ARG A 783 15.89 34.12 3.69
CA ARG A 783 15.59 33.10 4.70
C ARG A 783 16.39 31.80 4.51
N ILE A 784 16.62 31.37 3.26
CA ILE A 784 17.49 30.21 2.96
C ILE A 784 18.94 30.50 3.35
N GLY A 785 19.43 31.72 3.10
CA GLY A 785 20.76 32.14 3.52
C GLY A 785 20.96 32.16 5.04
N GLU A 786 19.92 32.46 5.82
CA GLU A 786 19.93 32.33 7.29
C GLU A 786 20.07 30.86 7.72
N ILE A 787 19.28 29.97 7.14
CA ILE A 787 19.34 28.53 7.44
C ILE A 787 20.74 27.98 7.16
N GLU A 788 21.35 28.33 6.01
CA GLU A 788 22.70 27.88 5.68
C GLU A 788 23.71 28.31 6.74
N LYS A 789 23.63 29.53 7.27
CA LYS A 789 24.51 30.02 8.34
C LYS A 789 24.36 29.21 9.63
N LEU A 790 23.13 28.77 9.95
CA LEU A 790 22.81 28.04 11.17
C LEU A 790 23.16 26.55 11.11
N SER A 791 23.14 25.91 9.94
CA SER A 791 23.24 24.44 9.83
C SER A 791 24.45 23.89 9.07
N ARG A 792 25.33 24.74 8.50
CA ARG A 792 26.42 24.40 7.55
C ARG A 792 26.86 22.92 7.59
N PRO A 793 26.59 22.11 6.53
CA PRO A 793 26.06 22.49 5.20
C PRO A 793 24.55 22.84 5.18
N LEU A 794 24.07 23.41 4.06
CA LEU A 794 22.63 23.67 3.84
C LEU A 794 21.86 22.34 3.97
N PRO A 795 20.74 22.30 4.72
CA PRO A 795 19.97 21.09 4.90
C PRO A 795 18.94 20.97 3.77
N THR A 796 18.10 19.94 3.78
CA THR A 796 17.06 19.80 2.74
C THR A 796 16.01 20.92 2.83
N VAL A 797 15.75 21.61 1.71
CA VAL A 797 14.81 22.73 1.61
C VAL A 797 13.74 22.45 0.56
N ALA A 798 12.47 22.63 0.93
CA ALA A 798 11.34 22.61 0.01
C ALA A 798 10.56 23.94 0.04
N VAL A 799 10.11 24.38 -1.12
CA VAL A 799 9.19 25.50 -1.32
C VAL A 799 7.88 24.95 -1.89
N LEU A 800 6.77 25.20 -1.22
CA LEU A 800 5.45 24.68 -1.55
C LEU A 800 4.61 25.80 -2.15
N VAL A 801 4.18 25.61 -3.39
CA VAL A 801 3.24 26.48 -4.09
C VAL A 801 1.85 25.84 -4.15
N ASN A 802 0.82 26.65 -4.37
CA ASN A 802 -0.57 26.22 -4.31
C ASN A 802 -1.09 25.49 -5.56
N ASP A 803 -0.39 25.65 -6.69
CA ASP A 803 -0.77 25.17 -8.01
C ASP A 803 0.48 24.92 -8.88
N GLU A 804 0.46 23.83 -9.64
CA GLU A 804 1.49 23.41 -10.58
C GLU A 804 1.97 24.54 -11.52
N ARG A 805 1.09 25.45 -11.94
CA ARG A 805 1.42 26.60 -12.81
C ARG A 805 2.42 27.56 -12.17
N HIS A 806 2.54 27.58 -10.85
CA HIS A 806 3.45 28.45 -10.11
C HIS A 806 4.82 27.80 -9.83
N VAL A 807 4.97 26.50 -10.05
CA VAL A 807 6.23 25.78 -9.76
C VAL A 807 7.40 26.37 -10.54
N VAL A 808 7.27 26.52 -11.86
CA VAL A 808 8.33 27.04 -12.72
C VAL A 808 8.61 28.53 -12.47
N PRO A 809 7.60 29.43 -12.46
CA PRO A 809 7.85 30.85 -12.21
C PRO A 809 8.55 31.15 -10.87
N VAL A 810 8.13 30.49 -9.78
CA VAL A 810 8.74 30.68 -8.46
C VAL A 810 10.15 30.11 -8.43
N ALA A 811 10.37 28.94 -9.02
CA ALA A 811 11.70 28.33 -9.11
C ALA A 811 12.68 29.20 -9.91
N ASP A 812 12.26 29.79 -11.02
CA ASP A 812 13.12 30.64 -11.85
C ASP A 812 13.50 31.94 -11.11
N SER A 813 12.55 32.58 -10.42
CA SER A 813 12.84 33.78 -9.62
C SER A 813 13.79 33.47 -8.46
N LEU A 814 13.54 32.38 -7.73
CA LEU A 814 14.40 31.93 -6.64
C LEU A 814 15.80 31.54 -7.13
N ARG A 815 15.91 30.91 -8.31
CA ARG A 815 17.19 30.56 -8.92
C ARG A 815 18.04 31.81 -9.20
N ASN A 816 17.42 32.88 -9.69
CA ASN A 816 18.11 34.14 -9.93
C ASN A 816 18.57 34.78 -8.61
N ALA A 817 17.73 34.78 -7.57
CA ALA A 817 18.06 35.35 -6.26
C ALA A 817 19.15 34.56 -5.51
N LEU A 818 19.23 33.23 -5.72
CA LEU A 818 20.21 32.36 -5.07
C LEU A 818 21.51 32.17 -5.88
N GLN A 819 21.60 32.76 -7.08
CA GLN A 819 22.74 32.59 -7.98
C GLN A 819 24.06 33.05 -7.35
N ASP A 820 24.04 34.17 -6.61
CA ASP A 820 25.23 34.74 -5.95
C ASP A 820 25.75 33.85 -4.80
N TYR A 821 24.90 32.96 -4.27
CA TYR A 821 25.24 31.99 -3.23
C TYR A 821 25.65 30.62 -3.78
N ASN A 822 25.61 30.43 -5.11
CA ASN A 822 25.84 29.14 -5.79
C ASN A 822 24.93 28.01 -5.28
N LEU A 823 23.72 28.34 -4.84
CA LEU A 823 22.72 27.36 -4.44
C LEU A 823 21.85 26.99 -5.65
N HIS A 824 21.69 25.70 -5.90
CA HIS A 824 20.90 25.20 -7.01
C HIS A 824 19.42 25.11 -6.64
N VAL A 825 18.56 25.49 -7.59
CA VAL A 825 17.09 25.45 -7.45
C VAL A 825 16.49 24.60 -8.55
N GLU A 826 15.66 23.64 -8.15
CA GLU A 826 15.01 22.68 -9.03
C GLU A 826 13.48 22.85 -9.02
N SER A 827 12.87 22.85 -10.21
CA SER A 827 11.43 22.85 -10.41
C SER A 827 10.89 21.42 -10.55
N CYS A 828 10.23 20.89 -9.53
CA CYS A 828 9.79 19.50 -9.48
C CYS A 828 8.38 19.32 -10.08
N ILE A 829 8.29 19.43 -11.41
CA ILE A 829 7.01 19.41 -12.14
C ILE A 829 6.31 18.04 -12.02
N ASN A 830 5.01 18.04 -11.75
CA ASN A 830 4.16 16.87 -11.50
C ASN A 830 4.72 15.94 -10.41
N GLY A 831 5.47 16.51 -9.45
CA GLY A 831 6.12 15.76 -8.40
C GLY A 831 7.15 14.76 -8.90
N LYS A 832 7.85 15.02 -10.02
CA LYS A 832 9.02 14.20 -10.41
C LYS A 832 10.30 14.79 -9.79
N HIS A 833 11.10 13.94 -9.14
CA HIS A 833 12.42 14.32 -8.62
C HIS A 833 13.49 14.17 -9.71
N ALA A 834 14.23 15.23 -10.02
CA ALA A 834 15.37 15.23 -10.93
C ALA A 834 16.52 16.14 -10.40
N GLY A 835 17.02 15.89 -9.19
CA GLY A 835 18.15 16.67 -8.65
C GLY A 835 18.83 16.09 -7.42
N ASN A 836 19.86 16.79 -6.93
CA ASN A 836 20.78 16.34 -5.89
C ASN A 836 20.26 16.67 -4.48
N ASP A 837 20.69 15.92 -3.46
CA ASP A 837 20.24 16.08 -2.06
C ASP A 837 20.26 17.53 -1.53
N ASN A 838 21.24 18.35 -1.97
CA ASN A 838 21.47 19.72 -1.51
C ASN A 838 20.69 20.81 -2.26
N ASP A 839 19.88 20.44 -3.26
CA ASP A 839 19.16 21.41 -4.09
C ASP A 839 17.91 21.93 -3.37
N VAL A 840 17.59 23.22 -3.56
CA VAL A 840 16.32 23.82 -3.12
C VAL A 840 15.24 23.41 -4.12
N ARG A 841 14.15 22.82 -3.63
CA ARG A 841 13.13 22.23 -4.51
C ARG A 841 11.80 22.96 -4.41
N VAL A 842 11.18 23.22 -5.54
CA VAL A 842 9.85 23.84 -5.62
C VAL A 842 8.82 22.82 -6.07
N PHE A 843 7.74 22.66 -5.31
CA PHE A 843 6.67 21.69 -5.54
C PHE A 843 5.29 22.32 -5.43
N ASP A 844 4.31 21.77 -6.16
CA ASP A 844 2.91 21.91 -5.74
C ASP A 844 2.71 21.14 -4.42
N VAL A 845 2.05 21.78 -3.46
CA VAL A 845 1.72 21.22 -2.15
C VAL A 845 1.02 19.84 -2.24
N GLN A 846 0.30 19.54 -3.32
CA GLN A 846 -0.35 18.22 -3.50
C GLN A 846 0.64 17.05 -3.60
N HIS A 847 1.89 17.31 -3.99
CA HIS A 847 2.91 16.28 -4.19
C HIS A 847 3.82 16.08 -2.96
N ILE A 848 3.75 16.96 -1.96
CA ILE A 848 4.69 16.92 -0.82
C ILE A 848 4.41 15.78 0.17
N LYS A 849 3.23 15.16 0.08
CA LYS A 849 2.82 14.13 1.04
C LYS A 849 3.74 12.91 0.95
N GLY A 850 4.13 12.40 2.12
CA GLY A 850 5.10 11.32 2.27
C GLY A 850 6.57 11.75 2.23
N LEU A 851 6.88 13.01 1.89
CA LEU A 851 8.25 13.53 1.86
C LEU A 851 8.67 14.20 3.17
N GLU A 852 9.98 14.32 3.40
CA GLU A 852 10.55 14.94 4.59
C GLU A 852 11.66 15.94 4.27
N PHE A 853 11.57 17.14 4.85
CA PHE A 853 12.54 18.22 4.69
C PHE A 853 12.92 18.80 6.04
N GLU A 854 14.16 19.27 6.16
CA GLU A 854 14.57 20.00 7.35
C GLU A 854 13.92 21.37 7.40
N SER A 855 13.80 22.00 6.23
CA SER A 855 13.24 23.34 6.04
C SER A 855 12.14 23.35 4.99
N VAL A 856 11.01 23.99 5.28
CA VAL A 856 9.89 24.15 4.34
C VAL A 856 9.42 25.60 4.30
N PHE A 857 9.14 26.09 3.10
CA PHE A 857 8.48 27.36 2.86
C PHE A 857 7.10 27.13 2.24
N PHE A 858 6.03 27.58 2.88
CA PHE A 858 4.68 27.51 2.36
C PHE A 858 4.26 28.86 1.80
N VAL A 859 4.14 28.94 0.48
CA VAL A 859 3.88 30.19 -0.24
C VAL A 859 2.38 30.49 -0.34
N ASN A 860 2.02 31.76 -0.09
CA ASN A 860 0.69 32.36 -0.31
C ASN A 860 -0.45 31.55 0.30
N VAL A 861 -0.41 31.35 1.62
CA VAL A 861 -1.42 30.53 2.32
C VAL A 861 -2.81 31.17 2.33
N ASP A 862 -2.90 32.47 2.07
CA ASP A 862 -4.13 33.21 1.82
C ASP A 862 -4.81 32.83 0.51
N GLU A 863 -4.06 32.78 -0.59
CA GLU A 863 -4.60 32.30 -1.88
C GLU A 863 -5.08 30.85 -1.80
N LEU A 864 -4.39 30.01 -1.02
CA LEU A 864 -4.82 28.63 -0.79
C LEU A 864 -6.19 28.55 -0.11
N ALA A 865 -6.43 29.40 0.88
CA ALA A 865 -7.70 29.45 1.61
C ALA A 865 -8.87 29.80 0.68
N GLU A 866 -8.63 30.65 -0.32
CA GLU A 866 -9.61 31.01 -1.34
C GLU A 866 -9.82 29.91 -2.39
N LEU A 867 -8.73 29.30 -2.86
CA LEU A 867 -8.76 28.28 -3.93
C LEU A 867 -9.33 26.94 -3.45
N LYS A 868 -9.04 26.54 -2.21
CA LYS A 868 -9.35 25.20 -1.67
C LYS A 868 -9.94 25.29 -0.25
N PRO A 869 -11.10 25.94 -0.04
CA PRO A 869 -11.64 26.24 1.29
C PRO A 869 -11.97 24.98 2.13
N ASP A 870 -12.36 23.89 1.47
CA ASP A 870 -12.73 22.62 2.12
C ASP A 870 -11.53 21.76 2.55
N LEU A 871 -10.36 21.99 1.95
CA LEU A 871 -9.12 21.24 2.21
C LEU A 871 -8.01 22.13 2.77
N PHE A 872 -8.30 23.39 3.04
CA PHE A 872 -7.33 24.39 3.47
C PHE A 872 -6.59 23.92 4.74
N ASP A 873 -7.34 23.45 5.74
CA ASP A 873 -6.78 22.93 6.99
C ASP A 873 -5.85 21.74 6.76
N LYS A 874 -6.23 20.83 5.86
CA LYS A 874 -5.46 19.63 5.51
C LYS A 874 -4.17 19.98 4.80
N PHE A 875 -4.24 20.85 3.78
CA PHE A 875 -3.04 21.30 3.08
C PHE A 875 -2.12 22.09 4.00
N LEU A 876 -2.66 22.98 4.83
CA LEU A 876 -1.90 23.74 5.82
C LEU A 876 -1.18 22.83 6.81
N TYR A 877 -1.91 21.89 7.41
CA TYR A 877 -1.33 20.94 8.36
C TYR A 877 -0.27 20.05 7.70
N VAL A 878 -0.55 19.53 6.50
CA VAL A 878 0.44 18.75 5.74
C VAL A 878 1.67 19.60 5.47
N GLY A 879 1.55 20.79 4.89
CA GLY A 879 2.69 21.66 4.59
C GLY A 879 3.53 22.00 5.83
N ALA A 880 2.88 22.42 6.92
CA ALA A 880 3.56 22.77 8.17
C ALA A 880 4.30 21.56 8.78
N THR A 881 3.71 20.37 8.71
CA THR A 881 4.32 19.15 9.24
C THR A 881 5.38 18.53 8.33
N ARG A 882 5.65 19.09 7.15
CA ARG A 882 6.77 18.62 6.32
C ARG A 882 8.12 19.11 6.82
N ALA A 883 8.17 20.26 7.49
CA ALA A 883 9.38 20.81 8.11
C ALA A 883 9.76 20.04 9.39
N ALA A 884 11.05 19.77 9.56
CA ALA A 884 11.57 19.19 10.80
C ALA A 884 12.03 20.26 11.82
N THR A 885 12.58 21.38 11.32
CA THR A 885 13.19 22.43 12.16
C THR A 885 12.84 23.85 11.71
N PHE A 886 12.85 24.16 10.41
CA PHE A 886 12.58 25.51 9.90
C PHE A 886 11.31 25.54 9.06
N LEU A 887 10.37 26.43 9.41
CA LEU A 887 9.15 26.65 8.66
C LEU A 887 9.00 28.14 8.34
N GLY A 888 8.96 28.49 7.06
CA GLY A 888 8.55 29.80 6.58
C GLY A 888 7.15 29.74 5.98
N MET A 889 6.34 30.76 6.22
CA MET A 889 5.03 30.93 5.58
C MET A 889 4.92 32.32 4.96
N THR A 890 4.22 32.44 3.83
CA THR A 890 3.99 33.74 3.19
C THR A 890 2.51 33.97 2.89
N CYS A 891 2.12 35.25 2.86
CA CYS A 891 0.86 35.73 2.30
C CYS A 891 1.13 36.76 1.22
N SER A 892 0.28 36.77 0.18
CA SER A 892 0.29 37.86 -0.80
C SER A 892 -0.32 39.13 -0.20
N GLY A 893 -1.28 38.99 0.72
CA GLY A 893 -1.88 40.05 1.53
C GLY A 893 -1.12 40.43 2.81
N ARG A 894 -1.75 41.29 3.61
CA ARG A 894 -1.17 41.90 4.83
C ARG A 894 -1.29 41.06 6.10
N ALA A 895 -2.14 40.03 6.10
CA ALA A 895 -2.48 39.27 7.28
C ALA A 895 -2.69 37.80 6.94
N LEU A 896 -2.60 36.96 7.96
CA LEU A 896 -3.01 35.56 7.86
C LEU A 896 -4.52 35.46 7.56
N PRO A 897 -4.98 34.37 6.93
CA PRO A 897 -6.41 34.09 6.77
C PRO A 897 -7.15 34.10 8.11
N GLU A 898 -8.38 34.59 8.13
CA GLU A 898 -9.22 34.73 9.34
C GLU A 898 -9.25 33.45 10.18
N ARG A 899 -9.32 32.28 9.52
CA ARG A 899 -9.32 30.97 10.19
C ARG A 899 -8.07 30.70 11.03
N ILE A 900 -6.92 31.28 10.71
CA ILE A 900 -5.65 31.00 11.39
C ILE A 900 -4.97 32.26 11.93
N GLU A 901 -5.67 33.40 11.95
CA GLU A 901 -5.16 34.67 12.44
C GLU A 901 -4.67 34.58 13.89
N SER A 902 -5.34 33.77 14.72
CA SER A 902 -4.93 33.51 16.10
C SER A 902 -3.54 32.87 16.26
N LEU A 903 -2.98 32.30 15.19
CA LEU A 903 -1.64 31.70 15.19
C LEU A 903 -0.52 32.74 14.98
N ALA A 904 -0.84 33.97 14.58
CA ALA A 904 0.15 35.02 14.32
C ALA A 904 1.21 35.21 15.43
N PRO A 905 0.87 35.13 16.74
CA PRO A 905 1.86 35.29 17.82
C PRO A 905 2.93 34.19 17.88
N LEU A 906 2.72 33.05 17.20
CA LEU A 906 3.69 31.96 17.14
C LEU A 906 4.80 32.20 16.11
N PHE A 907 4.67 33.20 15.24
CA PHE A 907 5.60 33.48 14.16
C PHE A 907 6.60 34.59 14.50
N GLY A 908 7.87 34.35 14.16
CA GLY A 908 8.93 35.34 14.11
C GLY A 908 9.04 36.03 12.75
N LYS A 909 9.98 36.98 12.64
CA LYS A 909 10.29 37.70 11.38
C LYS A 909 11.42 37.05 10.59
N ASP A 910 12.42 36.53 11.30
CA ASP A 910 13.66 35.97 10.78
C ASP A 910 14.22 34.92 11.77
N TRP A 911 15.26 34.20 11.35
CA TRP A 911 16.03 33.30 12.20
C TRP A 911 17.39 33.92 12.55
N ASP A 912 17.38 35.00 13.33
CA ASP A 912 18.63 35.66 13.73
C ASP A 912 19.38 34.91 14.87
N ILE A 913 20.71 34.98 14.84
CA ILE A 913 21.63 34.18 15.68
C ILE A 913 21.57 34.61 17.15
N ASP A 914 21.30 35.89 17.45
CA ASP A 914 21.33 36.44 18.81
C ASP A 914 20.06 36.16 19.63
N THR A 915 18.91 35.95 18.98
CA THR A 915 17.64 35.62 19.65
C THR A 915 17.49 34.13 19.99
N ALA A 916 18.31 33.25 19.41
CA ALA A 916 18.17 31.79 19.53
C ALA A 916 18.76 31.18 20.82
N ARG A 917 19.42 31.96 21.68
CA ARG A 917 20.08 31.47 22.92
C ARG A 917 19.30 31.72 24.21
N THR A 918 18.14 32.35 24.15
CA THR A 918 17.33 32.70 25.34
C THR A 918 15.91 32.16 25.24
N GLY A 919 15.78 30.84 25.03
CA GLY A 919 14.52 30.10 25.07
C GLY A 919 14.66 28.81 25.85
#